data_AF-A0A9P4TRC9-F1
#
_entry.id   AF-A0A9P4TRC9-F1
#
_cell.length_a   1.000
_cell.length_b   1.000
_cell.length_c   1.000
_cell.angle_alpha   90.00
_cell.angle_beta   90.00
_cell.angle_gamma   90.00
#
_symmetry.space_group_name_H-M   'P 1'
#
loop_
_entity.id
_entity.type
_entity.pdbx_description
1 polymer ?
#
loop_
_entity_poly.entity_id
_entity_poly.type
_entity_poly.pdbx_seq_one_letter_code
_entity_poly.pdbx_strand_id
1 'polypeptide(L)'
;MFNGQLLSSTPSNVIQDIPMISYRDVLLPADALRRSTRKRPHVNYVREYSFNDSTSSEEEEDFEPTNKRVKPTRKSKPLPKHKLFPFMRLPAELRNKIYEMALLDTGAIYVSSKTKSYRRVAKRCKSGEGHPQYDNSSRYRRSQNLNSTDEEQEEPARNVFSPSLLAVSKTIYCEAASLLYSQPFVISDNYALLTFLNQIGPRHAEMLRNLTIKSWCDSRSHQAINFPAMAVLAYATNLERLNIACAVGYFRHYGWRTGKSVAIALKVARKIYRDCYPWLESIGRTKKDVTAGVALLEVSVDNFEDGWNGVAHVDGVDEQLKPSTTLQFHPCFESYECARLDVPLDWTANAQHQVEHRAAIAITKVAAKVSVTDERYGGAVLVNPGGPGGSGVGLVTREGRDIQTIIDPGKYSSYDDTHDGSYYDVIGFDPRGVNKTTPAVSCFPDDAARQFWAVQSQAQVIIAPFLMCLDGLKHYRRAVQNCWAMEKKSGKYVSTPNVVEDMVAIIEAIGEWRERRAKASLVKRNVKESATIAERVKWVQGKEKLMYWGFSYGTLLGTTSASMHPDKVGRMVLDGVCDAKDYYAGTWLTNLYDTNSILDSFFKQCYAAGPNRCHLFSSKGPEGSLKMFDQVLASLYQVPLSVPASEQYGPDLITWSDVVNYVIVQALYQPQSLFTKMARIMYELSQGNGTELAAMKQNDHTLFCKSPMCEDNPYSEDCYDPKEAAFRVELSAAILCADAPASLQDWRAIEHYHKWQILRKQSNLFAPYWTEITMYCSGWKIRPVWNFTNPDISSNETANPILFVSNTRDPVTPLMNARTMQGRFAPSGLLVQNADGHCSMSAPGICVAERVRRYFRSGEIPEDGLLCRPDKMLFEEGADKKEVAQQDAELHDALLRMSNPRRYDLRLPLHL
;
A
#
# COMPACT_ATOMS: atom_id res chain seq x y z
N MET A 1 -6.78 65.79 -0.24
CA MET A 1 -6.01 66.14 -1.46
C MET A 1 -5.35 64.85 -1.93
N PHE A 2 -5.58 64.31 -3.13
CA PHE A 2 -6.39 64.75 -4.26
C PHE A 2 -7.35 63.66 -4.76
N ASN A 3 -8.39 64.11 -5.47
CA ASN A 3 -9.48 63.32 -6.05
C ASN A 3 -8.99 62.31 -7.11
N GLY A 4 -9.62 61.13 -7.16
CA GLY A 4 -9.42 60.14 -8.23
C GLY A 4 -10.25 60.37 -9.49
N GLN A 5 -10.30 59.34 -10.34
CA GLN A 5 -11.43 59.05 -11.23
C GLN A 5 -11.43 57.56 -11.64
N LEU A 6 -12.63 57.03 -11.94
CA LEU A 6 -12.81 55.72 -12.59
C LEU A 6 -12.72 55.87 -14.11
N LEU A 7 -12.16 54.87 -14.80
CA LEU A 7 -12.51 54.57 -16.20
C LEU A 7 -12.34 53.07 -16.48
N SER A 8 -13.22 52.52 -17.31
CA SER A 8 -13.26 51.10 -17.68
C SER A 8 -12.91 50.90 -19.15
N SER A 9 -12.00 49.97 -19.47
CA SER A 9 -11.94 49.38 -20.81
C SER A 9 -11.23 48.02 -20.80
N THR A 10 -11.75 47.08 -21.59
CA THR A 10 -11.05 45.88 -22.04
C THR A 10 -10.49 46.13 -23.45
N PRO A 11 -9.36 45.50 -23.80
CA PRO A 11 -9.03 45.21 -25.20
C PRO A 11 -8.95 43.70 -25.45
N SER A 12 -9.21 43.30 -26.69
CA SER A 12 -9.20 41.91 -27.18
C SER A 12 -8.23 41.73 -28.36
N ASN A 13 -7.95 40.46 -28.68
CA ASN A 13 -7.42 39.95 -29.96
C ASN A 13 -6.12 40.53 -30.54
N VAL A 14 -5.04 39.74 -30.51
CA VAL A 14 -4.07 39.64 -31.62
C VAL A 14 -3.50 38.21 -31.73
N ILE A 15 -3.94 37.43 -32.73
CA ILE A 15 -3.12 36.55 -33.60
C ILE A 15 -3.86 36.46 -34.95
N GLN A 16 -3.14 36.55 -36.08
CA GLN A 16 -3.70 36.34 -37.43
C GLN A 16 -2.89 35.31 -38.24
N ASP A 17 -3.65 34.41 -38.89
CA ASP A 17 -3.47 33.84 -40.24
C ASP A 17 -2.29 32.91 -40.63
N ILE A 18 -2.59 32.16 -41.72
CA ILE A 18 -1.74 31.37 -42.64
C ILE A 18 -1.61 29.85 -42.35
N PRO A 19 -2.10 28.95 -43.23
CA PRO A 19 -3.48 28.86 -43.76
C PRO A 19 -4.06 27.41 -43.69
N MET A 20 -5.34 27.20 -44.00
CA MET A 20 -5.89 25.84 -44.19
C MET A 20 -5.67 25.29 -45.62
N ILE A 21 -5.34 24.01 -45.74
CA ILE A 21 -5.46 23.23 -46.99
C ILE A 21 -6.61 22.22 -46.84
N SER A 22 -7.63 22.35 -47.68
CA SER A 22 -8.80 21.46 -47.72
C SER A 22 -8.56 20.28 -48.66
N TYR A 23 -8.42 19.07 -48.12
CA TYR A 23 -8.49 17.84 -48.93
C TYR A 23 -9.94 17.35 -49.06
N ARG A 24 -10.68 17.88 -50.04
CA ARG A 24 -12.02 17.40 -50.41
C ARG A 24 -12.04 16.53 -51.68
N ASP A 25 -10.90 16.41 -52.37
CA ASP A 25 -10.80 15.90 -53.73
C ASP A 25 -10.02 14.57 -53.84
N VAL A 26 -10.36 13.57 -53.02
CA VAL A 26 -10.05 12.14 -53.32
C VAL A 26 -11.25 11.26 -52.98
N LEU A 27 -12.36 11.44 -53.70
CA LEU A 27 -13.47 10.48 -53.71
C LEU A 27 -13.26 9.45 -54.82
N LEU A 28 -13.12 8.17 -54.43
CA LEU A 28 -13.38 7.03 -55.32
C LEU A 28 -14.73 6.42 -54.92
N PRO A 29 -15.68 6.26 -55.86
CA PRO A 29 -17.05 5.87 -55.53
C PRO A 29 -17.16 4.39 -55.16
N ALA A 30 -18.06 4.10 -54.21
CA ALA A 30 -18.35 2.75 -53.75
C ALA A 30 -19.30 2.00 -54.69
N ASP A 31 -18.88 1.71 -55.93
CA ASP A 31 -19.50 0.63 -56.73
C ASP A 31 -18.59 0.10 -57.86
N ALA A 32 -17.81 -0.95 -57.58
CA ALA A 32 -16.88 -1.55 -58.54
C ALA A 32 -16.65 -3.07 -58.31
N LEU A 33 -17.70 -3.85 -58.05
CA LEU A 33 -17.64 -5.31 -57.85
C LEU A 33 -17.22 -6.06 -59.14
N ARG A 34 -15.92 -6.15 -59.43
CA ARG A 34 -15.37 -7.03 -60.47
C ARG A 34 -14.68 -8.27 -59.90
N ARG A 35 -15.30 -9.44 -60.12
CA ARG A 35 -14.70 -10.75 -59.86
C ARG A 35 -13.51 -10.98 -60.78
N SER A 36 -12.37 -11.42 -60.24
CA SER A 36 -11.25 -11.93 -61.03
C SER A 36 -11.21 -13.46 -61.00
N THR A 37 -11.16 -14.08 -62.18
CA THR A 37 -10.99 -15.52 -62.36
C THR A 37 -9.51 -15.90 -62.46
N ARG A 38 -9.18 -17.14 -62.11
CA ARG A 38 -7.78 -17.61 -62.00
C ARG A 38 -6.95 -17.40 -63.28
N LYS A 39 -5.73 -16.87 -63.11
CA LYS A 39 -4.48 -17.44 -63.65
C LYS A 39 -3.29 -16.95 -62.81
N ARG A 40 -2.22 -17.75 -62.71
CA ARG A 40 -0.93 -17.30 -62.15
C ARG A 40 -0.08 -16.73 -63.29
N PRO A 41 0.53 -15.54 -63.15
CA PRO A 41 1.74 -15.20 -63.88
C PRO A 41 2.94 -15.98 -63.32
N HIS A 42 3.90 -16.32 -64.18
CA HIS A 42 5.27 -16.60 -63.72
C HIS A 42 5.98 -15.28 -63.41
N VAL A 43 6.95 -15.32 -62.51
CA VAL A 43 7.98 -14.28 -62.37
C VAL A 43 9.32 -14.97 -62.63
N ASN A 44 10.04 -14.51 -63.65
CA ASN A 44 11.40 -14.93 -63.91
C ASN A 44 12.36 -14.11 -63.05
N TYR A 45 13.42 -14.72 -62.55
CA TYR A 45 14.52 -13.99 -61.92
C TYR A 45 15.48 -13.50 -63.01
N VAL A 46 15.86 -12.23 -62.93
CA VAL A 46 17.01 -11.67 -63.64
C VAL A 46 18.13 -11.51 -62.61
N ARG A 47 19.32 -12.01 -62.95
CA ARG A 47 20.59 -11.82 -62.22
C ARG A 47 21.33 -10.61 -62.83
N GLU A 48 22.54 -10.31 -62.34
CA GLU A 48 23.43 -9.16 -62.67
C GLU A 48 23.33 -7.98 -61.67
N TYR A 49 24.42 -7.37 -61.19
CA TYR A 49 25.84 -7.79 -61.18
C TYR A 49 26.52 -7.41 -59.83
N SER A 50 27.62 -8.10 -59.57
CA SER A 50 28.56 -8.06 -58.42
C SER A 50 29.22 -6.72 -58.07
N PHE A 51 29.74 -6.61 -56.84
CA PHE A 51 31.18 -6.39 -56.61
C PHE A 51 31.66 -6.97 -55.24
N ASN A 52 32.95 -7.32 -55.20
CA ASN A 52 33.75 -8.11 -54.22
C ASN A 52 33.59 -7.77 -52.71
N ASP A 53 33.76 -8.68 -51.72
CA ASP A 53 34.72 -9.81 -51.49
C ASP A 53 36.08 -9.33 -50.87
N SER A 54 36.72 -9.99 -49.89
CA SER A 54 36.49 -11.26 -49.14
C SER A 54 36.41 -10.98 -47.60
N THR A 55 36.68 -11.82 -46.57
CA THR A 55 37.19 -13.20 -46.29
C THR A 55 36.69 -13.59 -44.85
N SER A 56 36.82 -14.80 -44.25
CA SER A 56 37.37 -16.12 -44.64
C SER A 56 36.59 -17.29 -44.00
N SER A 57 36.24 -18.28 -44.82
CA SER A 57 36.35 -19.75 -44.61
C SER A 57 35.96 -20.44 -43.28
N GLU A 58 34.89 -21.24 -43.34
CA GLU A 58 34.79 -22.61 -42.78
C GLU A 58 34.09 -23.51 -43.84
N GLU A 59 34.10 -24.84 -43.65
CA GLU A 59 34.12 -25.83 -44.75
C GLU A 59 32.74 -26.40 -45.20
N GLU A 60 32.69 -27.03 -46.38
CA GLU A 60 31.51 -27.72 -46.92
C GLU A 60 31.49 -29.21 -46.55
N GLU A 61 30.36 -29.73 -46.05
CA GLU A 61 30.06 -31.18 -46.02
C GLU A 61 28.93 -31.50 -47.02
N ASP A 62 29.20 -32.39 -47.97
CA ASP A 62 28.23 -32.89 -48.94
C ASP A 62 27.16 -33.79 -48.28
N PHE A 63 25.88 -33.52 -48.56
CA PHE A 63 24.76 -34.29 -47.99
C PHE A 63 23.96 -35.02 -49.06
N GLU A 64 24.08 -36.36 -49.11
CA GLU A 64 23.39 -37.18 -50.12
C GLU A 64 21.85 -37.05 -50.08
N PRO A 65 21.17 -37.02 -51.25
CA PRO A 65 19.73 -36.81 -51.33
C PRO A 65 18.94 -38.09 -50.98
N THR A 66 18.74 -38.33 -49.68
CA THR A 66 17.98 -39.51 -49.19
C THR A 66 16.58 -39.63 -49.82
N ASN A 67 16.25 -40.87 -50.22
CA ASN A 67 15.12 -41.18 -51.10
C ASN A 67 13.75 -40.70 -50.56
N LYS A 68 13.09 -39.81 -51.32
CA LYS A 68 11.71 -39.37 -51.05
C LYS A 68 10.72 -40.55 -51.18
N ARG A 69 10.36 -41.18 -50.06
CA ARG A 69 9.23 -42.13 -49.99
C ARG A 69 7.93 -41.45 -50.46
N VAL A 70 7.56 -41.71 -51.71
CA VAL A 70 6.28 -41.29 -52.29
C VAL A 70 5.15 -41.94 -51.49
N LYS A 71 4.42 -41.14 -50.71
CA LYS A 71 3.21 -41.63 -50.05
C LYS A 71 2.16 -41.99 -51.12
N PRO A 72 1.53 -43.17 -51.07
CA PRO A 72 0.54 -43.56 -52.07
C PRO A 72 -0.57 -42.52 -52.21
N THR A 73 -0.94 -42.20 -53.45
CA THR A 73 -2.10 -41.36 -53.76
C THR A 73 -3.37 -42.09 -53.33
N ARG A 74 -3.81 -41.80 -52.11
CA ARG A 74 -5.02 -42.38 -51.49
C ARG A 74 -6.22 -42.03 -52.36
N LYS A 75 -6.67 -42.98 -53.20
CA LYS A 75 -7.87 -42.83 -54.05
C LYS A 75 -9.01 -42.27 -53.18
N SER A 76 -9.64 -41.19 -53.64
CA SER A 76 -10.80 -40.62 -52.95
C SER A 76 -11.89 -41.69 -52.86
N LYS A 77 -12.28 -42.05 -51.63
CA LYS A 77 -13.50 -42.85 -51.45
C LYS A 77 -14.66 -42.06 -52.09
N PRO A 78 -15.55 -42.70 -52.87
CA PRO A 78 -16.79 -42.07 -53.28
C PRO A 78 -17.54 -41.56 -52.04
N LEU A 79 -18.15 -40.38 -52.16
CA LEU A 79 -19.03 -39.86 -51.10
C LEU A 79 -20.15 -40.89 -50.85
N PRO A 80 -20.40 -41.31 -49.59
CA PRO A 80 -21.44 -42.30 -49.32
C PRO A 80 -22.80 -41.83 -49.80
N LYS A 81 -23.57 -42.70 -50.49
CA LYS A 81 -24.95 -42.42 -50.95
C LYS A 81 -25.99 -42.39 -49.81
N HIS A 82 -25.58 -42.04 -48.58
CA HIS A 82 -26.53 -41.77 -47.51
C HIS A 82 -27.12 -40.37 -47.69
N LYS A 83 -28.40 -40.21 -47.33
CA LYS A 83 -29.09 -38.92 -47.37
C LYS A 83 -28.28 -37.90 -46.57
N LEU A 84 -27.82 -36.83 -47.22
CA LEU A 84 -27.24 -35.68 -46.51
C LEU A 84 -28.28 -35.22 -45.47
N PHE A 85 -27.87 -35.21 -44.19
CA PHE A 85 -28.73 -34.71 -43.13
C PHE A 85 -29.14 -33.27 -43.47
N PRO A 86 -30.44 -32.94 -43.57
CA PRO A 86 -30.90 -31.66 -44.07
C PRO A 86 -30.79 -30.60 -42.98
N PHE A 87 -29.57 -30.31 -42.53
CA PHE A 87 -29.24 -29.46 -41.38
C PHE A 87 -29.94 -28.09 -41.44
N MET A 88 -30.00 -27.47 -42.62
CA MET A 88 -30.68 -26.18 -42.82
C MET A 88 -32.22 -26.25 -42.73
N ARG A 89 -32.83 -27.43 -42.60
CA ARG A 89 -34.26 -27.61 -42.31
C ARG A 89 -34.58 -27.78 -40.82
N LEU A 90 -33.57 -27.88 -39.95
CA LEU A 90 -33.79 -27.82 -38.51
C LEU A 90 -34.28 -26.41 -38.09
N PRO A 91 -35.14 -26.29 -37.07
CA PRO A 91 -35.35 -25.04 -36.34
C PRO A 91 -34.03 -24.39 -35.92
N ALA A 92 -34.00 -23.05 -35.85
CA ALA A 92 -32.78 -22.30 -35.53
C ALA A 92 -32.20 -22.69 -34.17
N GLU A 93 -33.04 -22.93 -33.16
CA GLU A 93 -32.67 -23.43 -31.83
C GLU A 93 -31.82 -24.71 -31.89
N LEU A 94 -32.23 -25.69 -32.71
CA LEU A 94 -31.50 -26.95 -32.88
C LEU A 94 -30.22 -26.77 -33.70
N ARG A 95 -30.16 -25.80 -34.63
CA ARG A 95 -28.91 -25.44 -35.30
C ARG A 95 -27.92 -24.80 -34.32
N ASN A 96 -28.38 -23.84 -33.53
CA ASN A 96 -27.59 -23.16 -32.49
C ASN A 96 -27.02 -24.15 -31.48
N LYS A 97 -27.84 -25.07 -30.95
CA LYS A 97 -27.37 -26.09 -30.01
C LYS A 97 -26.31 -27.03 -30.61
N ILE A 98 -26.39 -27.33 -31.92
CA ILE A 98 -25.34 -28.08 -32.62
C ILE A 98 -24.09 -27.22 -32.87
N TYR A 99 -24.24 -25.91 -33.11
CA TYR A 99 -23.10 -24.98 -33.19
C TYR A 99 -22.36 -24.88 -31.85
N GLU A 100 -23.09 -24.73 -30.74
CA GLU A 100 -22.54 -24.73 -29.38
C GLU A 100 -21.72 -26.00 -29.11
N MET A 101 -22.32 -27.18 -29.32
CA MET A 101 -21.67 -28.49 -29.11
C MET A 101 -20.47 -28.77 -30.04
N ALA A 102 -20.34 -28.06 -31.16
CA ALA A 102 -19.31 -28.29 -32.18
C ALA A 102 -18.24 -27.19 -32.28
N LEU A 103 -18.50 -25.98 -31.75
CA LEU A 103 -17.62 -24.80 -31.92
C LEU A 103 -17.16 -24.17 -30.61
N LEU A 104 -17.78 -24.50 -29.47
CA LEU A 104 -17.34 -24.02 -28.15
C LEU A 104 -16.41 -25.04 -27.49
N ASP A 105 -15.33 -24.52 -26.91
CA ASP A 105 -14.40 -25.27 -26.07
C ASP A 105 -14.84 -25.18 -24.59
N THR A 106 -14.41 -26.12 -23.75
CA THR A 106 -14.69 -26.05 -22.31
C THR A 106 -13.78 -25.03 -21.64
N GLY A 107 -14.18 -23.76 -21.68
CA GLY A 107 -13.53 -22.62 -21.03
C GLY A 107 -12.86 -21.66 -22.01
N ALA A 108 -11.80 -22.09 -22.70
CA ALA A 108 -11.05 -21.24 -23.63
C ALA A 108 -10.31 -22.05 -24.70
N ILE A 109 -10.12 -21.46 -25.90
CA ILE A 109 -9.27 -22.03 -26.95
C ILE A 109 -7.81 -21.65 -26.69
N TYR A 110 -6.98 -22.63 -26.32
CA TYR A 110 -5.54 -22.48 -26.16
C TYR A 110 -4.81 -22.60 -27.51
N VAL A 111 -4.10 -21.55 -27.93
CA VAL A 111 -3.36 -21.48 -29.20
C VAL A 111 -1.87 -21.28 -28.93
N SER A 112 -1.04 -22.11 -29.56
CA SER A 112 0.43 -21.96 -29.54
C SER A 112 1.06 -21.91 -30.93
N SER A 113 2.30 -21.41 -31.00
CA SER A 113 3.09 -21.44 -32.23
C SER A 113 3.84 -22.77 -32.38
N LYS A 114 3.80 -23.36 -33.57
CA LYS A 114 4.58 -24.57 -33.90
C LYS A 114 5.19 -24.48 -35.29
N THR A 115 6.45 -24.88 -35.44
CA THR A 115 7.08 -25.01 -36.75
C THR A 115 6.60 -26.29 -37.45
N LYS A 116 6.17 -26.17 -38.70
CA LYS A 116 5.75 -27.27 -39.58
C LYS A 116 6.25 -26.99 -40.99
N SER A 117 7.11 -27.87 -41.52
CA SER A 117 7.69 -27.73 -42.87
C SER A 117 8.31 -26.34 -43.11
N TYR A 118 9.22 -25.94 -42.21
CA TYR A 118 9.93 -24.66 -42.22
C TYR A 118 9.07 -23.39 -42.09
N ARG A 119 7.78 -23.52 -41.75
CA ARG A 119 6.87 -22.38 -41.49
C ARG A 119 6.33 -22.45 -40.07
N ARG A 120 6.26 -21.30 -39.36
CA ARG A 120 5.46 -21.21 -38.13
C ARG A 120 3.97 -21.30 -38.50
N VAL A 121 3.21 -22.06 -37.72
CA VAL A 121 1.74 -22.17 -37.81
C VAL A 121 1.14 -22.08 -36.40
N ALA A 122 -0.03 -21.47 -36.28
CA ALA A 122 -0.82 -21.55 -35.06
C ALA A 122 -1.42 -22.97 -34.93
N LYS A 123 -1.55 -23.47 -33.69
CA LYS A 123 -2.12 -24.79 -33.40
C LYS A 123 -2.86 -24.76 -32.05
N ARG A 124 -4.08 -25.32 -32.01
CA ARG A 124 -4.79 -25.58 -30.74
C ARG A 124 -4.03 -26.62 -29.90
N CYS A 125 -3.89 -26.39 -28.61
CA CYS A 125 -3.31 -27.29 -27.62
C CYS A 125 -4.30 -27.53 -26.47
N LYS A 126 -3.97 -28.43 -25.54
CA LYS A 126 -4.72 -28.51 -24.27
C LYS A 126 -4.41 -27.31 -23.37
N SER A 127 -5.21 -27.11 -22.33
CA SER A 127 -4.77 -26.46 -21.09
C SER A 127 -3.46 -27.11 -20.59
N GLY A 128 -2.56 -26.32 -20.02
CA GLY A 128 -1.24 -26.78 -19.54
C GLY A 128 -0.17 -27.02 -20.62
N GLU A 129 -0.53 -27.49 -21.83
CA GLU A 129 0.40 -27.71 -22.96
C GLU A 129 0.97 -26.40 -23.60
N GLY A 130 0.87 -25.26 -22.91
CA GLY A 130 1.17 -23.92 -23.42
C GLY A 130 2.56 -23.37 -23.12
N HIS A 131 3.36 -24.00 -22.25
CA HIS A 131 4.73 -23.54 -21.97
C HIS A 131 5.64 -23.73 -23.19
N PRO A 132 6.36 -22.69 -23.66
CA PRO A 132 7.37 -22.86 -24.68
C PRO A 132 8.56 -23.62 -24.09
N GLN A 133 8.73 -24.89 -24.51
CA GLN A 133 10.00 -25.58 -24.40
C GLN A 133 11.04 -24.86 -25.27
N TYR A 134 11.71 -23.87 -24.68
CA TYR A 134 13.03 -23.47 -25.14
C TYR A 134 13.97 -24.63 -24.85
N ASP A 135 14.46 -25.27 -25.91
CA ASP A 135 15.49 -26.31 -25.86
C ASP A 135 16.85 -25.68 -25.51
N ASN A 136 16.97 -25.21 -24.26
CA ASN A 136 18.21 -24.72 -23.68
C ASN A 136 19.11 -25.92 -23.36
N SER A 137 19.65 -26.50 -24.42
CA SER A 137 20.62 -27.59 -24.42
C SER A 137 22.02 -27.16 -23.96
N SER A 138 22.11 -26.45 -22.82
CA SER A 138 23.28 -26.47 -21.94
C SER A 138 23.04 -25.83 -20.55
N ARG A 139 23.72 -26.35 -19.52
CA ARG A 139 23.93 -25.74 -18.18
C ARG A 139 22.70 -25.45 -17.30
N TYR A 140 21.95 -26.48 -16.89
CA TYR A 140 21.98 -27.01 -15.51
C TYR A 140 21.04 -28.22 -15.35
N ARG A 141 21.58 -29.39 -14.98
CA ARG A 141 20.79 -30.56 -14.57
C ARG A 141 21.22 -31.01 -13.18
N ARG A 142 20.43 -30.70 -12.15
CA ARG A 142 20.30 -31.51 -10.92
C ARG A 142 19.12 -31.04 -10.06
N SER A 143 18.37 -32.01 -9.51
CA SER A 143 17.32 -31.86 -8.49
C SER A 143 16.24 -30.82 -8.79
N GLN A 144 15.06 -31.20 -9.30
CA GLN A 144 14.09 -31.98 -8.52
C GLN A 144 13.39 -33.07 -9.35
N ASN A 145 13.27 -34.27 -8.79
CA ASN A 145 12.26 -35.24 -9.20
C ASN A 145 10.97 -34.92 -8.44
N LEU A 146 10.00 -34.30 -9.09
CA LEU A 146 8.62 -34.33 -8.62
C LEU A 146 7.89 -35.45 -9.35
N ASN A 147 7.67 -36.57 -8.64
CA ASN A 147 6.75 -37.61 -9.08
C ASN A 147 5.32 -37.09 -8.90
N SER A 148 4.76 -36.39 -9.88
CA SER A 148 3.31 -36.29 -10.03
C SER A 148 2.82 -37.52 -10.80
N THR A 149 2.48 -38.57 -10.06
CA THR A 149 1.56 -39.60 -10.56
C THR A 149 0.17 -38.98 -10.65
N ASP A 150 -0.07 -38.22 -11.72
CA ASP A 150 -1.40 -37.68 -12.00
C ASP A 150 -2.34 -38.85 -12.28
N GLU A 151 -3.31 -39.06 -11.38
CA GLU A 151 -4.33 -40.08 -11.51
C GLU A 151 -5.18 -39.78 -12.76
N GLU A 152 -5.41 -40.78 -13.62
CA GLU A 152 -6.32 -40.65 -14.76
C GLU A 152 -7.77 -40.59 -14.28
N GLN A 153 -8.19 -39.42 -13.80
CA GLN A 153 -9.61 -39.09 -13.65
C GLN A 153 -10.25 -39.06 -15.04
N GLU A 154 -11.20 -39.97 -15.29
CA GLU A 154 -11.91 -40.05 -16.56
C GLU A 154 -12.70 -38.75 -16.82
N GLU A 155 -12.17 -37.90 -17.70
CA GLU A 155 -12.90 -36.69 -18.14
C GLU A 155 -14.26 -37.08 -18.76
N PRO A 156 -15.36 -36.40 -18.40
CA PRO A 156 -16.65 -36.61 -19.05
C PRO A 156 -16.54 -36.33 -20.56
N ALA A 157 -17.25 -37.12 -21.36
CA ALA A 157 -17.06 -37.22 -22.81
C ALA A 157 -16.95 -35.85 -23.52
N ARG A 158 -15.72 -35.53 -23.96
CA ARG A 158 -15.36 -34.24 -24.58
C ARG A 158 -16.28 -33.85 -25.75
N ASN A 159 -16.78 -32.61 -25.72
CA ASN A 159 -17.44 -32.00 -26.87
C ASN A 159 -16.52 -32.01 -28.11
N VAL A 160 -17.09 -32.34 -29.27
CA VAL A 160 -16.33 -32.57 -30.50
C VAL A 160 -16.05 -31.24 -31.21
N PHE A 161 -15.08 -30.49 -30.68
CA PHE A 161 -14.61 -29.23 -31.26
C PHE A 161 -14.16 -29.41 -32.72
N SER A 162 -14.98 -28.93 -33.65
CA SER A 162 -14.93 -29.20 -35.08
C SER A 162 -15.15 -27.92 -35.89
N PRO A 163 -14.20 -26.96 -35.88
CA PRO A 163 -14.29 -25.72 -36.65
C PRO A 163 -14.38 -25.95 -38.17
N SER A 164 -14.10 -27.16 -38.65
CA SER A 164 -14.38 -27.60 -40.02
C SER A 164 -15.86 -27.47 -40.40
N LEU A 165 -16.80 -27.42 -39.44
CA LEU A 165 -18.22 -27.16 -39.67
C LEU A 165 -18.45 -25.81 -40.41
N LEU A 166 -17.68 -24.77 -40.09
CA LEU A 166 -17.78 -23.46 -40.75
C LEU A 166 -17.37 -23.50 -42.24
N ALA A 167 -16.65 -24.53 -42.68
CA ALA A 167 -16.28 -24.72 -44.09
C ALA A 167 -17.36 -25.45 -44.92
N VAL A 168 -18.42 -25.98 -44.29
CA VAL A 168 -19.44 -26.81 -44.96
C VAL A 168 -20.42 -26.00 -45.80
N SER A 169 -20.83 -24.82 -45.34
CA SER A 169 -21.78 -23.96 -46.05
C SER A 169 -21.62 -22.49 -45.66
N LYS A 170 -21.88 -21.58 -46.61
CA LYS A 170 -21.92 -20.13 -46.35
C LYS A 170 -22.97 -19.75 -45.31
N THR A 171 -24.12 -20.43 -45.27
CA THR A 171 -25.17 -20.12 -44.29
C THR A 171 -24.75 -20.55 -42.89
N ILE A 172 -24.17 -21.75 -42.75
CA ILE A 172 -23.57 -22.23 -41.49
C ILE A 172 -22.48 -21.27 -41.00
N TYR A 173 -21.60 -20.83 -41.90
CA TYR A 173 -20.58 -19.82 -41.59
C TYR A 173 -21.22 -18.52 -41.06
N CYS A 174 -22.25 -17.99 -41.73
CA CYS A 174 -22.88 -16.73 -41.31
C CYS A 174 -23.68 -16.84 -40.00
N GLU A 175 -24.26 -18.01 -39.71
CA GLU A 175 -24.99 -18.26 -38.45
C GLU A 175 -24.05 -18.53 -37.26
N ALA A 176 -22.89 -19.16 -37.49
CA ALA A 176 -22.10 -19.77 -36.42
C ALA A 176 -20.66 -19.26 -36.26
N ALA A 177 -20.11 -18.46 -37.19
CA ALA A 177 -18.74 -17.97 -37.06
C ALA A 177 -18.55 -17.06 -35.83
N SER A 178 -19.54 -16.22 -35.51
CA SER A 178 -19.52 -15.37 -34.31
C SER A 178 -19.41 -16.18 -33.02
N LEU A 179 -20.10 -17.32 -32.91
CA LEU A 179 -20.02 -18.23 -31.76
C LEU A 179 -18.62 -18.83 -31.58
N LEU A 180 -17.89 -19.10 -32.67
CA LEU A 180 -16.51 -19.58 -32.58
C LEU A 180 -15.55 -18.48 -32.07
N TYR A 181 -15.69 -17.25 -32.55
CA TYR A 181 -14.71 -16.18 -32.27
C TYR A 181 -15.02 -15.33 -31.04
N SER A 182 -16.25 -15.35 -30.51
CA SER A 182 -16.61 -14.63 -29.27
C SER A 182 -16.07 -15.28 -27.99
N GLN A 183 -15.80 -16.60 -28.01
CA GLN A 183 -15.28 -17.32 -26.84
C GLN A 183 -13.83 -16.89 -26.51
N PRO A 184 -13.35 -17.14 -25.27
CA PRO A 184 -12.00 -16.72 -24.88
C PRO A 184 -10.90 -17.46 -25.64
N PHE A 185 -9.91 -16.70 -26.14
CA PHE A 185 -8.67 -17.24 -26.72
C PHE A 185 -7.49 -16.98 -25.79
N VAL A 186 -6.73 -18.03 -25.47
CA VAL A 186 -5.49 -17.94 -24.70
C VAL A 186 -4.31 -18.26 -25.62
N ILE A 187 -3.43 -17.29 -25.82
CA ILE A 187 -2.32 -17.35 -26.76
C ILE A 187 -1.00 -17.50 -25.99
N SER A 188 -0.16 -18.47 -26.37
CA SER A 188 1.11 -18.74 -25.65
C SER A 188 2.10 -17.57 -25.70
N ASP A 189 2.21 -16.91 -26.85
CA ASP A 189 3.27 -15.94 -27.14
C ASP A 189 2.91 -15.05 -28.35
N ASN A 190 3.63 -13.95 -28.55
CA ASN A 190 3.36 -13.01 -29.65
C ASN A 190 3.68 -13.57 -31.05
N TYR A 191 4.48 -14.64 -31.22
CA TYR A 191 4.54 -15.35 -32.51
C TYR A 191 3.27 -16.16 -32.76
N ALA A 192 2.71 -16.80 -31.74
CA ALA A 192 1.43 -17.50 -31.83
C ALA A 192 0.31 -16.52 -32.19
N LEU A 193 0.28 -15.34 -31.58
CA LEU A 193 -0.67 -14.27 -31.89
C LEU A 193 -0.56 -13.81 -33.35
N LEU A 194 0.63 -13.37 -33.78
CA LEU A 194 0.85 -12.93 -35.15
C LEU A 194 0.49 -14.02 -36.17
N THR A 195 0.84 -15.28 -35.89
CA THR A 195 0.56 -16.39 -36.80
C THR A 195 -0.93 -16.74 -36.83
N PHE A 196 -1.64 -16.65 -35.70
CA PHE A 196 -3.09 -16.88 -35.61
C PHE A 196 -3.87 -15.80 -36.36
N LEU A 197 -3.58 -14.52 -36.08
CA LEU A 197 -4.26 -13.39 -36.73
C LEU A 197 -4.05 -13.39 -38.26
N ASN A 198 -2.85 -13.72 -38.73
CA ASN A 198 -2.59 -13.87 -40.17
C ASN A 198 -3.28 -15.08 -40.82
N GLN A 199 -3.63 -16.11 -40.05
CA GLN A 199 -4.37 -17.28 -40.56
C GLN A 199 -5.88 -17.07 -40.62
N ILE A 200 -6.46 -16.33 -39.67
CA ILE A 200 -7.89 -16.00 -39.68
C ILE A 200 -8.18 -14.76 -40.55
N GLY A 201 -7.29 -13.78 -40.57
CA GLY A 201 -7.40 -12.53 -41.33
C GLY A 201 -8.40 -11.51 -40.74
N PRO A 202 -8.44 -10.28 -41.29
CA PRO A 202 -9.11 -9.12 -40.67
C PRO A 202 -10.57 -9.37 -40.27
N ARG A 203 -11.38 -9.94 -41.17
CA ARG A 203 -12.82 -10.19 -40.96
C ARG A 203 -13.12 -11.14 -39.79
N HIS A 204 -12.16 -11.98 -39.38
CA HIS A 204 -12.32 -12.85 -38.22
C HIS A 204 -11.66 -12.26 -36.96
N ALA A 205 -10.60 -11.46 -37.10
CA ALA A 205 -10.07 -10.66 -36.00
C ALA A 205 -11.15 -9.70 -35.45
N GLU A 206 -11.94 -9.09 -36.34
CA GLU A 206 -13.14 -8.27 -36.04
C GLU A 206 -14.26 -9.05 -35.31
N MET A 207 -14.17 -10.38 -35.17
CA MET A 207 -15.13 -11.19 -34.41
C MET A 207 -14.60 -11.62 -33.03
N LEU A 208 -13.34 -11.32 -32.70
CA LEU A 208 -12.75 -11.64 -31.40
C LEU A 208 -13.32 -10.72 -30.30
N ARG A 209 -13.68 -11.30 -29.15
CA ARG A 209 -14.11 -10.54 -27.96
C ARG A 209 -13.11 -10.61 -26.80
N ASN A 210 -12.62 -11.79 -26.46
CA ASN A 210 -11.77 -12.01 -25.28
C ASN A 210 -10.45 -12.67 -25.66
N LEU A 211 -9.33 -11.98 -25.41
CA LEU A 211 -7.98 -12.42 -25.79
C LEU A 211 -7.01 -12.31 -24.60
N THR A 212 -6.29 -13.38 -24.30
CA THR A 212 -5.22 -13.42 -23.28
C THR A 212 -3.89 -13.82 -23.90
N ILE A 213 -2.80 -13.15 -23.52
CA ILE A 213 -1.43 -13.40 -24.00
C ILE A 213 -0.56 -13.83 -22.82
N LYS A 214 0.11 -14.98 -22.92
CA LYS A 214 0.89 -15.59 -21.83
C LYS A 214 2.42 -15.40 -21.90
N SER A 215 2.94 -14.73 -22.93
CA SER A 215 4.36 -14.35 -23.01
C SER A 215 4.62 -13.19 -23.96
N TRP A 216 5.35 -12.16 -23.51
CA TRP A 216 5.67 -10.96 -24.29
C TRP A 216 7.02 -10.99 -25.03
N CYS A 217 7.65 -12.17 -25.13
CA CYS A 217 8.82 -12.40 -25.98
C CYS A 217 10.06 -11.52 -25.67
N ASP A 218 10.37 -11.28 -24.40
CA ASP A 218 11.32 -10.23 -23.95
C ASP A 218 12.81 -10.44 -24.25
N SER A 219 13.22 -11.58 -24.82
CA SER A 219 14.60 -11.76 -25.29
C SER A 219 14.96 -10.76 -26.41
N ARG A 220 16.21 -10.30 -26.46
CA ARG A 220 16.67 -9.27 -27.43
C ARG A 220 16.36 -9.61 -28.89
N SER A 221 16.33 -10.89 -29.25
CA SER A 221 16.00 -11.38 -30.60
C SER A 221 14.50 -11.47 -30.89
N HIS A 222 13.63 -11.56 -29.87
CA HIS A 222 12.20 -11.86 -30.05
C HIS A 222 11.29 -10.64 -29.84
N GLN A 223 11.73 -9.59 -29.13
CA GLN A 223 10.93 -8.35 -28.96
C GLN A 223 10.48 -7.72 -30.29
N ALA A 224 11.21 -7.97 -31.38
CA ALA A 224 10.86 -7.53 -32.73
C ALA A 224 9.50 -8.07 -33.25
N ILE A 225 8.92 -9.11 -32.62
CA ILE A 225 7.63 -9.67 -33.03
C ILE A 225 6.42 -8.97 -32.40
N ASN A 226 6.62 -8.23 -31.30
CA ASN A 226 5.52 -7.67 -30.49
C ASN A 226 4.74 -6.62 -31.26
N PHE A 227 5.42 -5.61 -31.80
CA PHE A 227 4.79 -4.56 -32.61
C PHE A 227 4.08 -5.12 -33.86
N PRO A 228 4.69 -6.01 -34.67
CA PRO A 228 3.97 -6.70 -35.75
C PRO A 228 2.72 -7.47 -35.29
N ALA A 229 2.76 -8.15 -34.15
CA ALA A 229 1.61 -8.87 -33.62
C ALA A 229 0.44 -7.93 -33.29
N MET A 230 0.74 -6.80 -32.62
CA MET A 230 -0.27 -5.78 -32.30
C MET A 230 -0.75 -4.99 -33.53
N ALA A 231 0.13 -4.78 -34.52
CA ALA A 231 -0.24 -4.14 -35.78
C ALA A 231 -1.27 -4.97 -36.59
N VAL A 232 -1.19 -6.31 -36.54
CA VAL A 232 -2.24 -7.17 -37.10
C VAL A 232 -3.45 -7.30 -36.15
N LEU A 233 -3.26 -7.17 -34.84
CA LEU A 233 -4.36 -7.11 -33.87
C LEU A 233 -5.24 -5.86 -34.06
N ALA A 234 -4.76 -4.80 -34.71
CA ALA A 234 -5.54 -3.59 -35.03
C ALA A 234 -6.86 -3.85 -35.79
N TYR A 235 -7.04 -5.02 -36.43
CA TYR A 235 -8.31 -5.44 -37.02
C TYR A 235 -9.33 -6.00 -36.01
N ALA A 236 -8.93 -6.31 -34.78
CA ALA A 236 -9.80 -6.71 -33.68
C ALA A 236 -10.39 -5.48 -32.96
N THR A 237 -11.15 -4.67 -33.70
CA THR A 237 -11.83 -3.45 -33.22
C THR A 237 -12.99 -3.73 -32.26
N ASN A 238 -13.49 -4.97 -32.27
CA ASN A 238 -14.62 -5.46 -31.48
C ASN A 238 -14.20 -6.11 -30.15
N LEU A 239 -12.91 -6.08 -29.82
CA LEU A 239 -12.41 -6.71 -28.60
C LEU A 239 -13.02 -6.04 -27.35
N GLU A 240 -13.42 -6.87 -26.39
CA GLU A 240 -13.99 -6.47 -25.09
C GLU A 240 -12.92 -6.54 -24.00
N ARG A 241 -11.93 -7.44 -24.14
CA ARG A 241 -10.84 -7.62 -23.17
C ARG A 241 -9.55 -8.10 -23.84
N LEU A 242 -8.45 -7.38 -23.62
CA LEU A 242 -7.08 -7.77 -23.96
C LEU A 242 -6.26 -7.91 -22.67
N ASN A 243 -6.00 -9.15 -22.23
CA ASN A 243 -5.21 -9.41 -21.03
C ASN A 243 -3.78 -9.85 -21.38
N ILE A 244 -2.79 -9.03 -21.01
CA ILE A 244 -1.38 -9.35 -21.10
C ILE A 244 -0.95 -10.03 -19.78
N ALA A 245 -1.25 -11.33 -19.65
CA ALA A 245 -0.96 -12.16 -18.48
C ALA A 245 0.52 -12.60 -18.40
N CYS A 246 1.43 -11.64 -18.51
CA CYS A 246 2.88 -11.80 -18.36
C CYS A 246 3.59 -10.43 -18.23
N ALA A 247 4.85 -10.43 -17.80
CA ALA A 247 5.74 -9.29 -17.92
C ALA A 247 5.98 -8.88 -19.40
N VAL A 248 6.15 -7.58 -19.66
CA VAL A 248 6.40 -6.96 -20.99
C VAL A 248 7.81 -6.39 -21.14
N GLY A 249 8.69 -6.64 -20.17
CA GLY A 249 10.10 -6.27 -20.19
C GLY A 249 10.72 -6.15 -18.80
N TYR A 250 12.04 -6.34 -18.70
CA TYR A 250 12.77 -6.24 -17.43
C TYR A 250 13.11 -4.77 -17.09
N PHE A 251 12.27 -4.11 -16.30
CA PHE A 251 12.50 -2.73 -15.85
C PHE A 251 13.22 -2.67 -14.49
N ARG A 252 14.53 -2.42 -14.48
CA ARG A 252 15.24 -2.17 -13.22
C ARG A 252 14.95 -0.77 -12.66
N HIS A 253 14.97 -0.65 -11.33
CA HIS A 253 14.79 0.63 -10.63
C HIS A 253 15.93 1.64 -10.84
N TYR A 254 17.17 1.18 -11.04
CA TYR A 254 18.36 2.04 -10.96
C TYR A 254 18.66 2.89 -12.21
N GLY A 255 18.72 4.21 -12.02
CA GLY A 255 19.18 5.22 -13.00
C GLY A 255 20.61 5.72 -12.77
N TRP A 256 21.59 4.82 -12.62
CA TRP A 256 22.99 5.10 -12.21
C TRP A 256 23.77 6.20 -12.99
N ARG A 257 23.24 6.72 -14.11
CA ARG A 257 23.93 7.66 -15.00
C ARG A 257 23.17 8.97 -15.30
N THR A 258 21.97 9.16 -14.77
CA THR A 258 21.11 10.31 -15.15
C THR A 258 20.37 10.96 -13.98
N GLY A 259 20.42 10.42 -12.76
CA GLY A 259 19.85 11.00 -11.53
C GLY A 259 18.31 11.04 -11.46
N LYS A 260 17.61 11.09 -12.60
CA LYS A 260 16.15 11.17 -12.67
C LYS A 260 15.53 9.76 -12.56
N SER A 261 14.99 9.46 -11.39
CA SER A 261 14.16 8.27 -11.18
C SER A 261 12.88 8.37 -12.03
N VAL A 262 12.62 7.36 -12.86
CA VAL A 262 11.38 7.24 -13.63
C VAL A 262 10.64 6.02 -13.10
N ALA A 263 9.42 6.22 -12.60
CA ALA A 263 8.58 5.17 -12.03
C ALA A 263 8.41 3.98 -12.99
N ILE A 264 8.36 2.75 -12.45
CA ILE A 264 8.21 1.53 -13.27
C ILE A 264 6.92 1.57 -14.07
N ALA A 265 5.79 1.99 -13.48
CA ALA A 265 4.53 2.18 -14.19
C ALA A 265 4.65 3.01 -15.48
N LEU A 266 5.43 4.11 -15.46
CA LEU A 266 5.65 4.95 -16.65
C LEU A 266 6.58 4.29 -17.68
N LYS A 267 7.51 3.41 -17.25
CA LYS A 267 8.33 2.58 -18.17
C LYS A 267 7.46 1.50 -18.85
N VAL A 268 6.59 0.84 -18.09
CA VAL A 268 5.61 -0.16 -18.57
C VAL A 268 4.64 0.48 -19.56
N ALA A 269 3.98 1.59 -19.18
CA ALA A 269 3.04 2.30 -20.04
C ALA A 269 3.68 2.74 -21.38
N ARG A 270 4.93 3.25 -21.35
CA ARG A 270 5.68 3.59 -22.57
C ARG A 270 6.00 2.36 -23.43
N LYS A 271 6.37 1.23 -22.83
CA LYS A 271 6.65 -0.03 -23.55
C LYS A 271 5.40 -0.60 -24.20
N ILE A 272 4.29 -0.60 -23.47
CA ILE A 272 2.98 -1.03 -23.97
C ILE A 272 2.51 -0.10 -25.08
N TYR A 273 2.51 1.22 -24.89
CA TYR A 273 2.11 2.16 -25.95
C TYR A 273 2.97 1.97 -27.22
N ARG A 274 4.31 1.90 -27.09
CA ARG A 274 5.22 1.64 -28.21
C ARG A 274 4.91 0.34 -28.95
N ASP A 275 4.63 -0.74 -28.23
CA ASP A 275 4.35 -2.05 -28.84
C ASP A 275 2.90 -2.14 -29.38
N CYS A 276 1.94 -1.43 -28.79
CA CYS A 276 0.48 -1.63 -28.99
C CYS A 276 -0.29 -0.47 -29.64
N TYR A 277 0.31 0.71 -29.88
CA TYR A 277 -0.41 1.89 -30.37
C TYR A 277 -1.30 1.66 -31.63
N PRO A 278 -0.95 0.80 -32.62
CA PRO A 278 -1.82 0.61 -33.79
C PRO A 278 -3.18 0.02 -33.44
N TRP A 279 -3.26 -0.83 -32.42
CA TRP A 279 -4.53 -1.37 -31.93
C TRP A 279 -5.27 -0.35 -31.05
N LEU A 280 -4.56 0.36 -30.15
CA LEU A 280 -5.13 1.41 -29.31
C LEU A 280 -5.79 2.51 -30.15
N GLU A 281 -5.11 2.99 -31.19
CA GLU A 281 -5.65 3.97 -32.14
C GLU A 281 -6.81 3.41 -32.97
N SER A 282 -6.77 2.13 -33.36
CA SER A 282 -7.86 1.50 -34.11
C SER A 282 -9.14 1.45 -33.28
N ILE A 283 -9.05 0.97 -32.03
CA ILE A 283 -10.16 0.99 -31.07
C ILE A 283 -10.66 2.42 -30.87
N GLY A 284 -9.76 3.38 -30.62
CA GLY A 284 -10.16 4.75 -30.33
C GLY A 284 -10.86 5.45 -31.49
N ARG A 285 -10.45 5.17 -32.73
CA ARG A 285 -11.14 5.64 -33.95
C ARG A 285 -12.50 4.96 -34.12
N THR A 286 -12.62 3.66 -33.84
CA THR A 286 -13.91 2.94 -33.92
C THR A 286 -14.90 3.40 -32.85
N LYS A 287 -14.46 3.57 -31.60
CA LYS A 287 -15.30 3.97 -30.46
C LYS A 287 -15.48 5.50 -30.31
N LYS A 288 -14.74 6.30 -31.08
CA LYS A 288 -14.69 7.78 -31.03
C LYS A 288 -14.19 8.36 -29.70
N ASP A 289 -13.38 7.60 -28.98
CA ASP A 289 -12.75 7.98 -27.71
C ASP A 289 -11.30 7.47 -27.71
N VAL A 290 -10.33 8.37 -27.58
CA VAL A 290 -8.90 8.04 -27.61
C VAL A 290 -8.44 7.18 -26.43
N THR A 291 -9.20 7.14 -25.34
CA THR A 291 -8.92 6.33 -24.14
C THR A 291 -9.52 4.93 -24.21
N ALA A 292 -10.52 4.70 -25.07
CA ALA A 292 -11.28 3.45 -25.13
C ALA A 292 -10.48 2.19 -25.48
N GLY A 293 -9.24 2.31 -25.98
CA GLY A 293 -8.31 1.19 -26.13
C GLY A 293 -7.61 0.79 -24.82
N VAL A 294 -7.38 1.75 -23.93
CA VAL A 294 -6.77 1.53 -22.61
C VAL A 294 -7.78 0.90 -21.65
N ALA A 295 -9.05 1.32 -21.71
CA ALA A 295 -10.14 0.77 -20.89
C ALA A 295 -10.47 -0.72 -21.16
N LEU A 296 -9.86 -1.34 -22.18
CA LEU A 296 -10.00 -2.76 -22.52
C LEU A 296 -8.73 -3.58 -22.23
N LEU A 297 -7.67 -2.90 -21.77
CA LEU A 297 -6.34 -3.46 -21.65
C LEU A 297 -6.04 -3.80 -20.18
N GLU A 298 -5.85 -5.08 -19.91
CA GLU A 298 -5.34 -5.58 -18.65
C GLU A 298 -3.87 -5.98 -18.79
N VAL A 299 -3.09 -5.72 -17.76
CA VAL A 299 -1.64 -5.93 -17.74
C VAL A 299 -1.31 -6.70 -16.47
N SER A 300 -0.52 -7.77 -16.58
CA SER A 300 -0.13 -8.55 -15.41
C SER A 300 0.69 -7.71 -14.43
N VAL A 301 0.50 -7.98 -13.15
CA VAL A 301 1.22 -7.33 -12.04
C VAL A 301 2.73 -7.57 -12.08
N ASP A 302 3.20 -8.67 -12.72
CA ASP A 302 4.61 -8.99 -12.99
C ASP A 302 5.42 -7.84 -13.65
N ASN A 303 4.72 -6.83 -14.17
CA ASN A 303 5.28 -5.64 -14.82
C ASN A 303 5.71 -4.54 -13.86
N PHE A 304 5.13 -4.50 -12.66
CA PHE A 304 5.31 -3.44 -11.67
C PHE A 304 6.15 -3.93 -10.47
N GLU A 305 6.18 -5.24 -10.26
CA GLU A 305 6.99 -5.96 -9.27
C GLU A 305 8.49 -5.93 -9.61
N ASP A 306 9.35 -5.74 -8.59
CA ASP A 306 10.79 -5.90 -8.77
C ASP A 306 11.12 -7.40 -8.90
N GLY A 307 11.74 -7.79 -10.01
CA GLY A 307 11.83 -9.19 -10.43
C GLY A 307 12.50 -10.10 -9.38
N TRP A 308 11.77 -11.15 -8.96
CA TRP A 308 11.90 -11.94 -7.71
C TRP A 308 11.08 -11.42 -6.51
N ASN A 309 9.77 -11.24 -6.68
CA ASN A 309 8.75 -12.11 -6.06
C ASN A 309 7.36 -11.82 -6.64
N GLY A 310 6.61 -12.87 -7.02
CA GLY A 310 5.29 -12.75 -7.66
C GLY A 310 4.19 -12.29 -6.69
N VAL A 311 3.86 -11.00 -6.67
CA VAL A 311 2.99 -10.38 -5.65
C VAL A 311 2.18 -9.20 -6.23
N ALA A 312 0.85 -9.30 -6.23
CA ALA A 312 -0.02 -8.46 -7.05
C ALA A 312 -0.48 -7.12 -6.44
N HIS A 313 -0.04 -5.98 -7.00
CA HIS A 313 -0.64 -4.66 -6.72
C HIS A 313 -2.13 -4.65 -7.14
N VAL A 314 -3.04 -4.83 -6.17
CA VAL A 314 -4.50 -4.75 -6.37
C VAL A 314 -5.06 -3.48 -5.72
N ASP A 315 -5.07 -2.40 -6.49
CA ASP A 315 -6.00 -1.30 -6.25
C ASP A 315 -7.43 -1.81 -6.52
N GLY A 316 -8.39 -1.50 -5.65
CA GLY A 316 -9.81 -1.90 -5.80
C GLY A 316 -10.32 -3.02 -4.88
N VAL A 317 -9.57 -3.45 -3.85
CA VAL A 317 -10.08 -4.42 -2.86
C VAL A 317 -11.14 -3.82 -1.93
N ASP A 318 -11.04 -2.53 -1.60
CA ASP A 318 -11.91 -1.85 -0.63
C ASP A 318 -13.40 -1.91 -0.99
N GLU A 319 -13.75 -1.68 -2.27
CA GLU A 319 -15.14 -1.74 -2.75
C GLU A 319 -15.77 -3.14 -2.68
N GLN A 320 -14.96 -4.20 -2.53
CA GLN A 320 -15.42 -5.59 -2.51
C GLN A 320 -15.52 -6.17 -1.09
N LEU A 321 -14.93 -5.51 -0.08
CA LEU A 321 -14.96 -5.93 1.32
C LEU A 321 -16.31 -5.59 1.98
N LYS A 322 -17.31 -6.44 1.79
CA LYS A 322 -18.61 -6.31 2.46
C LYS A 322 -18.44 -6.50 3.99
N PRO A 323 -18.95 -5.56 4.83
CA PRO A 323 -18.93 -5.73 6.27
C PRO A 323 -19.70 -6.99 6.69
N SER A 324 -19.19 -7.68 7.71
CA SER A 324 -19.84 -8.86 8.29
C SER A 324 -19.62 -8.92 9.80
N THR A 325 -20.61 -9.41 10.54
CA THR A 325 -20.53 -9.66 11.99
C THR A 325 -19.57 -10.79 12.35
N THR A 326 -19.02 -11.48 11.35
CA THR A 326 -18.02 -12.54 11.49
C THR A 326 -16.84 -12.22 10.58
N LEU A 327 -15.60 -12.47 11.01
CA LEU A 327 -14.44 -12.14 10.18
C LEU A 327 -14.37 -13.03 8.92
N GLN A 328 -14.35 -12.36 7.78
CA GLN A 328 -14.12 -12.90 6.45
C GLN A 328 -12.89 -12.18 5.89
N PHE A 329 -11.78 -12.92 5.82
CA PHE A 329 -10.49 -12.40 5.37
C PHE A 329 -10.30 -12.64 3.87
N HIS A 330 -9.92 -11.60 3.13
CA HIS A 330 -9.66 -11.63 1.70
C HIS A 330 -8.26 -11.09 1.40
N PRO A 331 -7.54 -11.58 0.37
CA PRO A 331 -6.24 -11.03 -0.02
C PRO A 331 -6.33 -9.54 -0.36
N CYS A 332 -5.39 -8.74 0.15
CA CYS A 332 -5.31 -7.30 -0.05
C CYS A 332 -3.86 -6.79 -0.01
N PHE A 333 -3.65 -5.56 -0.49
CA PHE A 333 -2.37 -4.85 -0.43
C PHE A 333 -1.17 -5.74 -0.80
N GLU A 334 -1.22 -6.40 -1.95
CA GLU A 334 -0.23 -7.37 -2.42
C GLU A 334 -0.15 -8.70 -1.64
N SER A 335 -0.15 -8.66 -0.30
CA SER A 335 0.39 -9.75 0.53
C SER A 335 -0.18 -9.83 1.95
N TYR A 336 -1.26 -9.10 2.23
CA TYR A 336 -1.95 -9.08 3.51
C TYR A 336 -3.35 -9.70 3.36
N GLU A 337 -4.01 -9.99 4.48
CA GLU A 337 -5.42 -10.38 4.53
C GLU A 337 -6.25 -9.26 5.16
N CYS A 338 -7.29 -8.77 4.48
CA CYS A 338 -8.16 -7.70 4.95
C CYS A 338 -9.58 -8.18 5.24
N ALA A 339 -10.27 -7.50 6.15
CA ALA A 339 -11.67 -7.71 6.49
C ALA A 339 -12.33 -6.37 6.90
N ARG A 340 -13.65 -6.25 6.78
CA ARG A 340 -14.45 -5.22 7.46
C ARG A 340 -15.37 -5.89 8.49
N LEU A 341 -15.12 -5.66 9.79
CA LEU A 341 -15.92 -6.22 10.89
C LEU A 341 -17.10 -5.29 11.20
N ASP A 342 -18.32 -5.82 11.15
CA ASP A 342 -19.55 -5.10 11.44
C ASP A 342 -19.82 -5.10 12.96
N VAL A 343 -19.77 -3.91 13.59
CA VAL A 343 -19.99 -3.69 15.04
C VAL A 343 -21.06 -2.62 15.30
N PRO A 344 -21.68 -2.56 16.49
CA PRO A 344 -22.55 -1.45 16.87
C PRO A 344 -21.84 -0.10 16.81
N LEU A 345 -22.49 0.92 16.24
CA LEU A 345 -21.99 2.29 16.30
C LEU A 345 -22.06 2.87 17.72
N ASP A 346 -22.91 2.32 18.59
CA ASP A 346 -23.05 2.73 19.99
C ASP A 346 -23.16 1.52 20.93
N TRP A 347 -22.06 1.14 21.59
CA TRP A 347 -22.06 0.05 22.55
C TRP A 347 -22.86 0.36 23.83
N THR A 348 -23.20 1.63 24.09
CA THR A 348 -23.99 2.04 25.27
C THR A 348 -25.51 2.08 25.01
N ALA A 349 -25.92 2.06 23.74
CA ALA A 349 -27.32 2.16 23.36
C ALA A 349 -28.09 0.82 23.51
N ASN A 350 -29.42 0.89 23.41
CA ASN A 350 -30.27 -0.31 23.44
C ASN A 350 -30.07 -1.19 22.19
N ALA A 351 -30.43 -2.47 22.30
CA ALA A 351 -30.22 -3.47 21.26
C ALA A 351 -30.82 -3.12 19.89
N GLN A 352 -31.95 -2.40 19.83
CA GLN A 352 -32.55 -1.96 18.56
C GLN A 352 -31.64 -0.91 17.88
N HIS A 353 -31.17 0.09 18.63
CA HIS A 353 -30.25 1.10 18.13
C HIS A 353 -28.90 0.50 17.70
N GLN A 354 -28.43 -0.54 18.40
CA GLN A 354 -27.22 -1.31 18.05
C GLN A 354 -27.36 -2.13 16.75
N VAL A 355 -28.57 -2.45 16.33
CA VAL A 355 -28.86 -3.11 15.03
C VAL A 355 -29.05 -2.06 13.92
N GLU A 356 -29.72 -0.94 14.21
CA GLU A 356 -29.98 0.13 13.24
C GLU A 356 -28.75 0.97 12.89
N HIS A 357 -27.81 1.14 13.83
CA HIS A 357 -26.62 1.96 13.66
C HIS A 357 -25.34 1.15 13.85
N ARG A 358 -24.59 1.01 12.75
CA ARG A 358 -23.46 0.10 12.61
C ARG A 358 -22.19 0.85 12.19
N ALA A 359 -21.04 0.30 12.55
CA ALA A 359 -19.73 0.69 12.05
C ALA A 359 -19.04 -0.52 11.40
N ALA A 360 -18.30 -0.29 10.32
CA ALA A 360 -17.52 -1.32 9.63
C ALA A 360 -16.03 -1.08 9.89
N ILE A 361 -15.49 -1.75 10.91
CA ILE A 361 -14.10 -1.64 11.33
C ILE A 361 -13.20 -2.28 10.28
N ALA A 362 -12.34 -1.48 9.63
CA ALA A 362 -11.35 -1.95 8.68
C ALA A 362 -10.17 -2.62 9.42
N ILE A 363 -9.84 -3.83 8.98
CA ILE A 363 -8.85 -4.71 9.60
C ILE A 363 -7.90 -5.21 8.51
N THR A 364 -6.60 -5.26 8.81
CA THR A 364 -5.55 -5.81 7.93
C THR A 364 -4.59 -6.69 8.73
N LYS A 365 -4.19 -7.82 8.16
CA LYS A 365 -3.47 -8.89 8.85
C LYS A 365 -2.26 -9.37 8.05
N VAL A 366 -1.11 -9.49 8.70
CA VAL A 366 -0.05 -10.41 8.26
C VAL A 366 -0.38 -11.77 8.83
N ALA A 367 -0.50 -12.78 7.97
CA ALA A 367 -0.78 -14.14 8.41
C ALA A 367 0.41 -14.77 9.17
N ALA A 368 0.13 -15.55 10.20
CA ALA A 368 1.12 -16.38 10.89
C ALA A 368 1.84 -17.31 9.89
N LYS A 369 3.14 -17.54 10.11
CA LYS A 369 3.97 -18.43 9.27
C LYS A 369 3.57 -19.92 9.36
N VAL A 370 2.62 -20.26 10.23
CA VAL A 370 2.04 -21.61 10.42
C VAL A 370 0.51 -21.53 10.40
N SER A 371 -0.16 -22.61 9.99
CA SER A 371 -1.63 -22.67 10.01
C SER A 371 -2.20 -22.69 11.43
N VAL A 372 -3.43 -22.20 11.63
CA VAL A 372 -4.16 -22.24 12.91
C VAL A 372 -4.27 -23.65 13.57
N THR A 373 -4.06 -24.72 12.80
CA THR A 373 -4.05 -26.11 13.28
C THR A 373 -2.66 -26.63 13.68
N ASP A 374 -1.59 -25.86 13.46
CA ASP A 374 -0.23 -26.12 13.97
C ASP A 374 -0.21 -25.83 15.48
N GLU A 375 0.57 -26.58 16.27
CA GLU A 375 0.68 -26.39 17.71
C GLU A 375 1.42 -25.09 18.05
N ARG A 376 2.29 -24.63 17.12
CA ARG A 376 3.06 -23.40 17.21
C ARG A 376 2.29 -22.14 16.81
N TYR A 377 0.99 -22.23 16.50
CA TYR A 377 0.15 -21.04 16.26
C TYR A 377 -0.10 -20.31 17.59
N GLY A 378 0.59 -19.20 17.80
CA GLY A 378 0.60 -18.43 19.06
C GLY A 378 -0.62 -17.55 19.29
N GLY A 379 -1.49 -17.39 18.29
CA GLY A 379 -2.64 -16.49 18.32
C GLY A 379 -2.47 -15.27 17.41
N ALA A 380 -3.21 -14.21 17.70
CA ALA A 380 -3.22 -12.97 16.92
C ALA A 380 -2.94 -11.77 17.81
N VAL A 381 -1.91 -10.99 17.48
CA VAL A 381 -1.52 -9.76 18.19
C VAL A 381 -2.12 -8.57 17.48
N LEU A 382 -3.01 -7.85 18.16
CA LEU A 382 -3.54 -6.57 17.70
C LEU A 382 -2.47 -5.48 17.88
N VAL A 383 -2.33 -4.57 16.90
CA VAL A 383 -1.36 -3.47 16.96
C VAL A 383 -2.03 -2.12 16.65
N ASN A 384 -1.55 -1.06 17.30
CA ASN A 384 -2.02 0.31 17.05
C ASN A 384 -0.88 1.35 17.19
N PRO A 385 -0.72 2.29 16.24
CA PRO A 385 0.39 3.26 16.22
C PRO A 385 0.16 4.49 17.12
N GLY A 386 -1.02 4.64 17.72
CA GLY A 386 -1.36 5.80 18.53
C GLY A 386 -1.88 7.00 17.73
N GLY A 387 -1.28 8.17 17.94
CA GLY A 387 -1.79 9.47 17.51
C GLY A 387 -2.38 10.30 18.66
N PRO A 388 -3.72 10.36 18.85
CA PRO A 388 -4.77 9.53 18.25
C PRO A 388 -5.04 9.83 16.76
N GLY A 389 -5.84 8.97 16.14
CA GLY A 389 -6.20 9.06 14.72
C GLY A 389 -5.25 8.31 13.76
N GLY A 390 -4.26 7.58 14.29
CA GLY A 390 -3.33 6.79 13.49
C GLY A 390 -3.96 5.52 12.91
N SER A 391 -3.68 5.25 11.63
CA SER A 391 -4.18 4.04 10.95
C SER A 391 -3.46 2.78 11.44
N GLY A 392 -4.19 1.84 12.07
CA GLY A 392 -3.67 0.51 12.37
C GLY A 392 -3.54 -0.35 11.12
N VAL A 393 -4.40 -0.15 10.11
CA VAL A 393 -4.25 -0.74 8.76
C VAL A 393 -2.91 -0.29 8.15
N GLY A 394 -2.64 1.02 8.15
CA GLY A 394 -1.41 1.63 7.65
C GLY A 394 -0.14 1.23 8.42
N LEU A 395 -0.26 0.98 9.74
CA LEU A 395 0.82 0.38 10.53
C LEU A 395 1.18 -1.01 10.00
N VAL A 396 0.18 -1.88 9.78
CA VAL A 396 0.44 -3.26 9.35
C VAL A 396 0.91 -3.36 7.90
N THR A 397 0.36 -2.58 6.97
CA THR A 397 0.85 -2.55 5.57
C THR A 397 2.29 -2.03 5.45
N ARG A 398 2.77 -1.23 6.41
CA ARG A 398 4.12 -0.65 6.41
C ARG A 398 5.15 -1.44 7.23
N GLU A 399 4.74 -1.98 8.39
CA GLU A 399 5.63 -2.56 9.41
C GLU A 399 5.19 -3.94 9.90
N GLY A 400 4.00 -4.43 9.54
CA GLY A 400 3.44 -5.66 10.12
C GLY A 400 4.34 -6.90 10.00
N ARG A 401 5.15 -6.98 8.93
CA ARG A 401 6.16 -8.03 8.76
C ARG A 401 7.40 -7.85 9.64
N ASP A 402 7.77 -6.61 9.94
CA ASP A 402 8.90 -6.28 10.82
C ASP A 402 8.51 -6.50 12.29
N ILE A 403 7.29 -6.09 12.68
CA ILE A 403 6.65 -6.48 13.94
C ILE A 403 6.58 -8.01 14.07
N GLN A 404 6.11 -8.72 13.03
CA GLN A 404 6.10 -10.19 13.03
C GLN A 404 7.52 -10.76 13.16
N THR A 405 8.55 -10.13 12.58
CA THR A 405 9.96 -10.57 12.71
C THR A 405 10.50 -10.38 14.13
N ILE A 406 10.00 -9.37 14.86
CA ILE A 406 10.30 -9.20 16.29
C ILE A 406 9.63 -10.32 17.11
N ILE A 407 8.32 -10.55 16.97
CA ILE A 407 7.59 -11.46 17.87
C ILE A 407 7.66 -12.95 17.51
N ASP A 408 7.88 -13.30 16.24
CA ASP A 408 8.09 -14.69 15.80
C ASP A 408 9.50 -15.20 16.18
N PRO A 409 9.74 -16.53 16.18
CA PRO A 409 11.05 -17.12 16.39
C PRO A 409 12.00 -16.81 15.22
N GLY A 410 13.18 -16.26 15.54
CA GLY A 410 14.27 -16.11 14.58
C GLY A 410 15.05 -17.41 14.39
N LYS A 411 15.60 -17.65 13.19
CA LYS A 411 16.38 -18.87 12.86
C LYS A 411 17.61 -19.11 13.75
N TYR A 412 18.12 -18.06 14.38
CA TYR A 412 19.38 -18.07 15.10
C TYR A 412 19.31 -17.29 16.42
N SER A 413 18.16 -17.39 17.10
CA SER A 413 18.08 -17.10 18.53
C SER A 413 19.22 -17.84 19.26
N SER A 414 19.77 -17.25 20.32
CA SER A 414 20.81 -17.90 21.13
C SER A 414 20.31 -19.16 21.86
N TYR A 415 19.01 -19.40 21.82
CA TYR A 415 18.32 -20.63 22.20
C TYR A 415 17.73 -21.29 20.95
N ASP A 416 17.73 -22.64 20.87
CA ASP A 416 17.18 -23.40 19.73
C ASP A 416 15.65 -23.40 19.74
N ASP A 417 15.07 -22.24 19.42
CA ASP A 417 13.63 -21.99 19.39
C ASP A 417 12.92 -22.64 18.18
N THR A 418 13.61 -23.46 17.37
CA THR A 418 13.11 -23.97 16.09
C THR A 418 11.93 -24.95 16.22
N HIS A 419 11.81 -25.59 17.39
CA HIS A 419 10.76 -26.56 17.70
C HIS A 419 9.76 -26.09 18.78
N ASP A 420 10.10 -25.08 19.57
CA ASP A 420 9.30 -24.55 20.70
C ASP A 420 8.88 -23.06 20.51
N GLY A 421 8.88 -22.61 19.26
CA GLY A 421 8.65 -21.22 18.89
C GLY A 421 7.22 -20.95 18.42
N SER A 422 6.53 -19.98 19.06
CA SER A 422 5.18 -19.52 18.68
C SER A 422 5.20 -18.49 17.55
N TYR A 423 4.37 -18.67 16.52
CA TYR A 423 4.20 -17.76 15.38
C TYR A 423 2.84 -17.07 15.42
N TYR A 424 2.77 -15.78 15.04
CA TYR A 424 1.61 -14.93 15.27
C TYR A 424 1.00 -14.33 13.99
N ASP A 425 -0.34 -14.25 13.97
CA ASP A 425 -1.06 -13.30 13.12
C ASP A 425 -0.80 -11.88 13.68
N VAL A 426 -0.36 -10.92 12.85
CA VAL A 426 -0.22 -9.51 13.26
C VAL A 426 -1.36 -8.71 12.65
N ILE A 427 -2.24 -8.16 13.49
CA ILE A 427 -3.52 -7.55 13.08
C ILE A 427 -3.56 -6.06 13.42
N GLY A 428 -3.72 -5.24 12.41
CA GLY A 428 -3.96 -3.81 12.52
C GLY A 428 -5.43 -3.52 12.27
N PHE A 429 -6.01 -2.60 13.04
CA PHE A 429 -7.37 -2.11 12.83
C PHE A 429 -7.39 -0.59 12.87
N ASP A 430 -8.20 0.02 12.03
CA ASP A 430 -8.50 1.45 12.13
C ASP A 430 -9.65 1.64 13.12
N PRO A 431 -9.48 2.42 14.22
CA PRO A 431 -10.59 2.70 15.14
C PRO A 431 -11.81 3.34 14.45
N ARG A 432 -12.98 3.26 15.07
CA ARG A 432 -14.20 3.99 14.66
C ARG A 432 -13.91 5.47 14.31
N GLY A 433 -14.32 5.89 13.10
CA GLY A 433 -14.06 7.22 12.55
C GLY A 433 -12.68 7.41 11.90
N VAL A 434 -11.72 6.53 12.16
CA VAL A 434 -10.36 6.56 11.60
C VAL A 434 -10.36 5.97 10.20
N ASN A 435 -9.91 6.77 9.24
CA ASN A 435 -9.48 6.38 7.90
C ASN A 435 -10.38 5.35 7.17
N LYS A 436 -10.02 4.06 7.13
CA LYS A 436 -10.79 3.05 6.37
C LYS A 436 -12.01 2.49 7.11
N THR A 437 -12.19 2.85 8.37
CA THR A 437 -13.35 2.45 9.17
C THR A 437 -14.51 3.40 8.97
N THR A 438 -15.63 2.87 8.46
CA THR A 438 -16.84 3.66 8.20
C THR A 438 -17.86 3.56 9.35
N PRO A 439 -18.63 4.63 9.64
CA PRO A 439 -18.55 5.96 9.03
C PRO A 439 -17.31 6.75 9.51
N ALA A 440 -16.58 7.33 8.56
CA ALA A 440 -15.40 8.13 8.85
C ALA A 440 -15.76 9.47 9.51
N VAL A 441 -14.75 10.10 10.12
CA VAL A 441 -14.73 11.53 10.49
C VAL A 441 -13.96 12.28 9.39
N SER A 442 -14.54 13.34 8.82
CA SER A 442 -13.87 14.30 7.94
C SER A 442 -14.53 15.68 7.96
N CYS A 443 -13.78 16.66 8.46
CA CYS A 443 -14.18 18.08 8.45
C CYS A 443 -14.10 18.70 7.04
N PHE A 444 -13.17 18.21 6.22
CA PHE A 444 -12.91 18.68 4.87
C PHE A 444 -13.62 17.77 3.86
N PRO A 445 -14.01 18.30 2.68
CA PRO A 445 -14.44 17.47 1.57
C PRO A 445 -13.31 16.51 1.16
N ASP A 446 -12.27 17.07 0.52
CA ASP A 446 -11.17 16.34 -0.07
C ASP A 446 -9.82 16.71 0.55
N ASP A 447 -8.81 15.92 0.25
CA ASP A 447 -7.47 16.12 0.80
C ASP A 447 -6.79 17.40 0.29
N ALA A 448 -7.12 17.90 -0.90
CA ALA A 448 -6.65 19.22 -1.32
C ALA A 448 -7.20 20.31 -0.40
N ALA A 449 -8.48 20.26 0.00
CA ALA A 449 -9.03 21.19 0.98
C ALA A 449 -8.35 21.07 2.36
N ARG A 450 -8.01 19.85 2.80
CA ARG A 450 -7.22 19.65 4.05
C ARG A 450 -5.79 20.19 3.92
N GLN A 451 -5.16 20.06 2.76
CA GLN A 451 -3.79 20.53 2.51
C GLN A 451 -3.72 22.06 2.36
N PHE A 452 -4.68 22.68 1.67
CA PHE A 452 -4.82 24.14 1.67
C PHE A 452 -5.07 24.68 3.08
N TRP A 453 -5.86 23.97 3.90
CA TRP A 453 -6.02 24.30 5.31
C TRP A 453 -4.69 24.17 6.09
N ALA A 454 -3.95 23.07 5.93
CA ALA A 454 -2.68 22.84 6.62
C ALA A 454 -1.62 23.90 6.26
N VAL A 455 -1.49 24.27 4.99
CA VAL A 455 -0.58 25.36 4.55
C VAL A 455 -1.04 26.70 5.11
N GLN A 456 -2.35 26.97 5.15
CA GLN A 456 -2.89 28.19 5.76
C GLN A 456 -2.62 28.24 7.28
N SER A 457 -2.75 27.13 8.01
CA SER A 457 -2.50 27.10 9.45
C SER A 457 -1.01 27.18 9.78
N GLN A 458 -0.13 26.52 9.02
CA GLN A 458 1.33 26.70 9.13
C GLN A 458 1.72 28.18 9.02
N ALA A 459 1.15 28.90 8.05
CA ALA A 459 1.40 30.33 7.85
C ALA A 459 0.77 31.26 8.91
N GLN A 460 -0.18 30.79 9.71
CA GLN A 460 -0.92 31.61 10.70
C GLN A 460 -0.57 31.33 12.17
N VAL A 461 -0.22 30.09 12.54
CA VAL A 461 -0.14 29.67 13.95
C VAL A 461 1.09 30.27 14.66
N ILE A 462 2.19 30.53 13.94
CA ILE A 462 3.48 30.89 14.56
C ILE A 462 4.13 32.12 13.92
N ILE A 463 3.76 33.30 14.42
CA ILE A 463 4.67 34.43 14.61
C ILE A 463 4.61 34.80 16.09
N ALA A 464 5.71 34.62 16.80
CA ALA A 464 5.85 34.92 18.22
C ALA A 464 6.17 36.43 18.43
N PRO A 465 5.83 37.05 19.58
CA PRO A 465 5.49 36.44 20.87
C PRO A 465 4.01 36.06 21.05
N PHE A 466 3.75 35.32 22.13
CA PHE A 466 2.43 34.77 22.50
C PHE A 466 1.25 35.76 22.50
N LEU A 467 1.50 37.07 22.64
CA LEU A 467 0.46 38.10 22.55
C LEU A 467 -0.19 38.20 21.16
N MET A 468 0.58 38.05 20.07
CA MET A 468 0.01 37.95 18.71
C MET A 468 -0.62 36.57 18.48
N CYS A 469 0.01 35.54 19.04
CA CYS A 469 -0.48 34.17 19.02
C CYS A 469 -1.89 34.07 19.65
N LEU A 470 -2.21 34.78 20.73
CA LEU A 470 -3.54 34.74 21.35
C LEU A 470 -4.69 35.15 20.43
N ASP A 471 -4.51 36.09 19.50
CA ASP A 471 -5.56 36.46 18.54
C ASP A 471 -5.55 35.54 17.31
N GLY A 472 -4.37 35.19 16.77
CA GLY A 472 -4.25 34.18 15.71
C GLY A 472 -4.88 32.84 16.10
N LEU A 473 -4.61 32.37 17.32
CA LEU A 473 -5.18 31.16 17.90
C LEU A 473 -6.68 31.29 18.19
N LYS A 474 -7.23 32.47 18.49
CA LYS A 474 -8.71 32.66 18.54
C LYS A 474 -9.35 32.48 17.16
N HIS A 475 -8.67 32.89 16.09
CA HIS A 475 -9.13 32.67 14.72
C HIS A 475 -8.99 31.20 14.30
N TYR A 476 -7.84 30.58 14.55
CA TYR A 476 -7.59 29.15 14.29
C TYR A 476 -8.57 28.25 15.07
N ARG A 477 -8.73 28.51 16.38
CA ARG A 477 -9.75 27.87 17.25
C ARG A 477 -11.14 28.00 16.65
N ARG A 478 -11.57 29.19 16.19
CA ARG A 478 -12.88 29.38 15.54
C ARG A 478 -13.04 28.60 14.24
N ALA A 479 -11.96 28.35 13.50
CA ALA A 479 -12.01 27.58 12.27
C ALA A 479 -12.12 26.07 12.55
N VAL A 480 -11.23 25.49 13.37
CA VAL A 480 -11.31 24.06 13.72
C VAL A 480 -12.55 23.75 14.55
N GLN A 481 -13.02 24.69 15.39
CA GLN A 481 -14.34 24.62 16.05
C GLN A 481 -15.45 24.30 15.07
N ASN A 482 -15.44 24.85 13.84
CA ASN A 482 -16.53 24.71 12.87
C ASN A 482 -16.65 23.29 12.28
N CYS A 483 -15.64 22.42 12.42
CA CYS A 483 -15.72 21.02 11.99
C CYS A 483 -16.92 20.27 12.60
N TRP A 484 -17.35 20.64 13.82
CA TRP A 484 -18.56 20.11 14.46
C TRP A 484 -19.84 20.22 13.60
N ALA A 485 -19.88 21.15 12.63
CA ALA A 485 -21.06 21.42 11.83
C ALA A 485 -21.33 20.27 10.85
N MET A 486 -20.26 19.69 10.29
CA MET A 486 -20.27 18.49 9.45
C MET A 486 -20.33 17.23 10.32
N GLU A 487 -19.52 17.17 11.38
CA GLU A 487 -19.22 15.95 12.14
C GLU A 487 -20.30 15.43 13.12
N LYS A 488 -21.54 15.96 13.04
CA LYS A 488 -22.63 15.59 13.96
C LYS A 488 -23.04 14.11 13.93
N LYS A 489 -22.63 13.37 12.90
CA LYS A 489 -22.95 11.95 12.70
C LYS A 489 -21.91 11.04 13.35
N SER A 490 -20.64 11.15 12.97
CA SER A 490 -19.56 10.23 13.35
C SER A 490 -18.84 10.64 14.63
N GLY A 491 -18.44 11.91 14.76
CA GLY A 491 -17.55 12.38 15.82
C GLY A 491 -18.04 12.21 17.27
N LYS A 492 -19.32 11.91 17.52
CA LYS A 492 -19.84 11.57 18.86
C LYS A 492 -19.55 10.13 19.30
N TYR A 493 -19.05 9.29 18.39
CA TYR A 493 -18.84 7.87 18.67
C TYR A 493 -17.37 7.51 18.94
N VAL A 494 -16.41 8.40 18.66
CA VAL A 494 -14.97 8.06 18.55
C VAL A 494 -14.17 8.05 19.87
N SER A 495 -14.82 8.11 21.03
CA SER A 495 -14.14 8.06 22.34
C SER A 495 -13.51 6.70 22.62
N THR A 496 -12.34 6.70 23.27
CA THR A 496 -11.52 5.52 23.59
C THR A 496 -12.29 4.33 24.18
N PRO A 497 -13.21 4.46 25.15
CA PRO A 497 -13.97 3.31 25.69
C PRO A 497 -14.83 2.59 24.64
N ASN A 498 -15.36 3.35 23.68
CA ASN A 498 -16.17 2.82 22.59
C ASN A 498 -15.29 2.08 21.55
N VAL A 499 -14.00 2.45 21.44
CA VAL A 499 -12.96 1.70 20.70
C VAL A 499 -12.54 0.44 21.46
N VAL A 500 -12.50 0.47 22.79
CA VAL A 500 -12.15 -0.69 23.61
C VAL A 500 -13.18 -1.82 23.44
N GLU A 501 -14.47 -1.52 23.35
CA GLU A 501 -15.48 -2.54 22.99
C GLU A 501 -15.34 -3.04 21.55
N ASP A 502 -14.86 -2.22 20.60
CA ASP A 502 -14.48 -2.72 19.26
C ASP A 502 -13.32 -3.72 19.34
N MET A 503 -12.32 -3.47 20.20
CA MET A 503 -11.22 -4.40 20.44
C MET A 503 -11.70 -5.72 21.04
N VAL A 504 -12.69 -5.70 21.94
CA VAL A 504 -13.36 -6.91 22.43
C VAL A 504 -14.13 -7.61 21.30
N ALA A 505 -14.88 -6.86 20.49
CA ALA A 505 -15.51 -7.30 19.25
C ALA A 505 -14.54 -8.07 18.33
N ILE A 506 -13.36 -7.50 18.08
CA ILE A 506 -12.33 -8.05 17.20
C ILE A 506 -11.79 -9.38 17.74
N ILE A 507 -11.43 -9.49 19.03
CA ILE A 507 -10.84 -10.74 19.56
C ILE A 507 -11.83 -11.90 19.59
N GLU A 508 -13.11 -11.66 19.88
CA GLU A 508 -14.15 -12.70 19.82
C GLU A 508 -14.36 -13.17 18.37
N ALA A 509 -14.41 -12.24 17.41
CA ALA A 509 -14.56 -12.57 15.99
C ALA A 509 -13.30 -13.26 15.39
N ILE A 510 -12.09 -12.99 15.91
CA ILE A 510 -10.87 -13.75 15.61
C ILE A 510 -10.97 -15.16 16.18
N GLY A 511 -11.46 -15.33 17.41
CA GLY A 511 -11.67 -16.65 18.03
C GLY A 511 -12.59 -17.53 17.19
N GLU A 512 -13.76 -16.99 16.80
CA GLU A 512 -14.71 -17.69 15.93
C GLU A 512 -14.10 -18.02 14.55
N TRP A 513 -13.37 -17.08 13.94
CA TRP A 513 -12.66 -17.31 12.67
C TRP A 513 -11.60 -18.41 12.78
N ARG A 514 -10.79 -18.39 13.84
CA ARG A 514 -9.74 -19.39 14.14
C ARG A 514 -10.35 -20.79 14.19
N GLU A 515 -11.43 -20.94 14.95
CA GLU A 515 -12.14 -22.22 15.06
C GLU A 515 -12.73 -22.67 13.71
N ARG A 516 -13.41 -21.77 12.99
CA ARG A 516 -14.01 -22.05 11.68
C ARG A 516 -12.95 -22.48 10.65
N ARG A 517 -11.81 -21.79 10.62
CA ARG A 517 -10.67 -22.05 9.73
C ARG A 517 -9.97 -23.37 10.06
N ALA A 518 -9.91 -23.74 11.34
CA ALA A 518 -9.43 -25.04 11.79
C ALA A 518 -10.40 -26.17 11.41
N LYS A 519 -11.70 -26.04 11.73
CA LYS A 519 -12.75 -27.02 11.37
C LYS A 519 -12.73 -27.36 9.88
N ALA A 520 -12.66 -26.34 9.00
CA ALA A 520 -12.56 -26.53 7.55
C ALA A 520 -11.29 -27.28 7.10
N SER A 521 -10.20 -27.22 7.87
CA SER A 521 -8.93 -27.88 7.59
C SER A 521 -8.85 -29.32 8.13
N LEU A 522 -9.60 -29.63 9.19
CA LEU A 522 -9.60 -30.94 9.87
C LEU A 522 -10.42 -32.02 9.15
N VAL A 523 -11.28 -31.66 8.19
CA VAL A 523 -12.08 -32.58 7.36
C VAL A 523 -11.22 -33.63 6.63
N LYS A 524 -9.91 -33.39 6.49
CA LYS A 524 -8.94 -34.27 5.81
C LYS A 524 -7.93 -34.97 6.75
N ARG A 525 -8.12 -34.94 8.08
CA ARG A 525 -7.15 -35.48 9.07
C ARG A 525 -7.69 -36.63 9.93
N ASN A 526 -6.77 -37.33 10.61
CA ASN A 526 -7.05 -38.47 11.49
C ASN A 526 -7.86 -38.05 12.73
N VAL A 527 -8.88 -38.82 13.09
CA VAL A 527 -9.88 -38.51 14.14
C VAL A 527 -9.27 -38.10 15.48
N LYS A 528 -8.21 -38.77 15.96
CA LYS A 528 -7.56 -38.44 17.25
C LYS A 528 -6.82 -37.11 17.23
N GLU A 529 -6.10 -36.84 16.15
CA GLU A 529 -5.37 -35.58 15.94
C GLU A 529 -6.36 -34.42 15.81
N SER A 530 -7.40 -34.61 15.00
CA SER A 530 -8.48 -33.65 14.82
C SER A 530 -9.20 -33.30 16.12
N ALA A 531 -9.38 -34.24 17.05
CA ALA A 531 -10.00 -33.97 18.35
C ALA A 531 -9.15 -33.02 19.22
N THR A 532 -7.83 -33.28 19.31
CA THR A 532 -6.90 -32.46 20.11
C THR A 532 -6.78 -31.04 19.54
N ILE A 533 -6.69 -30.92 18.21
CA ILE A 533 -6.66 -29.63 17.53
C ILE A 533 -7.99 -28.89 17.73
N ALA A 534 -9.14 -29.57 17.59
CA ALA A 534 -10.46 -28.96 17.71
C ALA A 534 -10.72 -28.34 19.10
N GLU A 535 -10.26 -28.97 20.19
CA GLU A 535 -10.41 -28.39 21.54
C GLU A 535 -9.43 -27.22 21.78
N ARG A 536 -8.20 -27.27 21.23
CA ARG A 536 -7.20 -26.18 21.35
C ARG A 536 -7.58 -24.91 20.58
N VAL A 537 -8.16 -25.05 19.38
CA VAL A 537 -8.54 -23.92 18.51
C VAL A 537 -9.94 -23.38 18.79
N LYS A 538 -10.71 -24.09 19.63
CA LYS A 538 -12.09 -23.81 20.04
C LYS A 538 -12.32 -22.34 20.37
N TRP A 539 -13.46 -21.81 19.95
CA TRP A 539 -13.95 -20.52 20.43
C TRP A 539 -14.90 -20.74 21.60
N VAL A 540 -14.78 -19.93 22.64
CA VAL A 540 -15.74 -19.89 23.75
C VAL A 540 -16.10 -18.43 23.96
N GLN A 541 -17.32 -18.05 23.56
CA GLN A 541 -17.79 -16.67 23.58
C GLN A 541 -17.57 -16.02 24.95
N GLY A 542 -16.95 -14.83 24.93
CA GLY A 542 -16.60 -14.05 26.12
C GLY A 542 -15.29 -14.46 26.78
N LYS A 543 -14.63 -15.55 26.36
CA LYS A 543 -13.39 -16.07 26.96
C LYS A 543 -12.12 -15.82 26.15
N GLU A 544 -12.23 -15.23 24.96
CA GLU A 544 -11.05 -14.81 24.20
C GLU A 544 -10.27 -13.72 24.95
N LYS A 545 -8.94 -13.77 24.80
CA LYS A 545 -7.97 -12.90 25.46
C LYS A 545 -7.30 -11.98 24.45
N LEU A 546 -7.11 -10.73 24.84
CA LEU A 546 -6.42 -9.72 24.05
C LEU A 546 -4.90 -9.95 24.10
N MET A 547 -4.30 -10.23 22.93
CA MET A 547 -2.87 -10.04 22.71
C MET A 547 -2.70 -8.72 21.94
N TYR A 548 -1.86 -7.81 22.45
CA TYR A 548 -1.82 -6.42 22.01
C TYR A 548 -0.43 -5.81 22.12
N TRP A 549 -0.04 -5.01 21.13
CA TRP A 549 1.08 -4.08 21.20
C TRP A 549 0.61 -2.67 20.82
N GLY A 550 0.47 -1.80 21.82
CA GLY A 550 0.09 -0.40 21.64
C GLY A 550 1.29 0.52 21.73
N PHE A 551 1.42 1.45 20.78
CA PHE A 551 2.42 2.51 20.78
C PHE A 551 1.77 3.87 21.05
N SER A 552 2.41 4.75 21.81
CA SER A 552 1.94 6.14 22.02
C SER A 552 0.51 6.17 22.59
N TYR A 553 -0.45 6.91 22.00
CA TYR A 553 -1.88 6.82 22.35
C TYR A 553 -2.45 5.37 22.36
N GLY A 554 -1.86 4.42 21.62
CA GLY A 554 -2.18 3.01 21.72
C GLY A 554 -1.97 2.44 23.13
N THR A 555 -1.06 3.01 23.94
CA THR A 555 -0.97 2.64 25.36
C THR A 555 -2.19 3.07 26.16
N LEU A 556 -2.88 4.14 25.77
CA LEU A 556 -4.16 4.53 26.38
C LEU A 556 -5.24 3.51 26.06
N LEU A 557 -5.39 3.11 24.78
CA LEU A 557 -6.29 2.02 24.36
C LEU A 557 -6.02 0.75 25.19
N GLY A 558 -4.74 0.38 25.36
CA GLY A 558 -4.32 -0.75 26.18
C GLY A 558 -4.67 -0.61 27.66
N THR A 559 -4.29 0.50 28.32
CA THR A 559 -4.59 0.69 29.76
C THR A 559 -6.09 0.80 30.04
N THR A 560 -6.86 1.46 29.17
CA THR A 560 -8.32 1.55 29.32
C THR A 560 -8.97 0.17 29.06
N SER A 561 -8.47 -0.60 28.10
CA SER A 561 -8.89 -2.00 27.90
C SER A 561 -8.59 -2.88 29.11
N ALA A 562 -7.41 -2.76 29.72
CA ALA A 562 -7.04 -3.50 30.93
C ALA A 562 -7.81 -3.07 32.20
N SER A 563 -8.36 -1.85 32.23
CA SER A 563 -9.18 -1.35 33.33
C SER A 563 -10.66 -1.71 33.17
N MET A 564 -11.20 -1.65 31.94
CA MET A 564 -12.58 -2.04 31.62
C MET A 564 -12.77 -3.57 31.57
N HIS A 565 -11.81 -4.30 30.99
CA HIS A 565 -11.85 -5.75 30.77
C HIS A 565 -10.58 -6.43 31.31
N PRO A 566 -10.29 -6.34 32.62
CA PRO A 566 -9.07 -6.91 33.22
C PRO A 566 -8.98 -8.43 33.04
N ASP A 567 -10.12 -9.13 32.97
CA ASP A 567 -10.17 -10.56 32.71
C ASP A 567 -9.79 -10.92 31.27
N LYS A 568 -9.87 -9.98 30.32
CA LYS A 568 -9.49 -10.20 28.91
C LYS A 568 -8.01 -9.97 28.62
N VAL A 569 -7.21 -9.45 29.55
CA VAL A 569 -5.75 -9.26 29.34
C VAL A 569 -5.06 -10.61 29.08
N GLY A 570 -4.45 -10.77 27.90
CA GLY A 570 -3.74 -11.97 27.46
C GLY A 570 -2.22 -11.77 27.40
N ARG A 571 -1.74 -10.96 26.46
CA ARG A 571 -0.34 -10.49 26.40
C ARG A 571 -0.35 -9.05 25.90
N MET A 572 -0.03 -8.09 26.76
CA MET A 572 -0.19 -6.66 26.49
C MET A 572 1.15 -5.95 26.67
N VAL A 573 1.71 -5.46 25.56
CA VAL A 573 2.92 -4.63 25.51
C VAL A 573 2.51 -3.18 25.23
N LEU A 574 2.91 -2.26 26.09
CA LEU A 574 2.54 -0.84 26.02
C LEU A 574 3.82 0.01 25.95
N ASP A 575 4.12 0.54 24.76
CA ASP A 575 5.38 1.21 24.43
C ASP A 575 5.18 2.72 24.21
N GLY A 576 6.01 3.54 24.85
CA GLY A 576 5.86 5.01 24.87
C GLY A 576 4.59 5.43 25.61
N VAL A 577 4.56 5.21 26.93
CA VAL A 577 3.34 5.16 27.74
C VAL A 577 2.74 6.54 28.08
N CYS A 578 1.49 6.78 27.67
CA CYS A 578 0.70 7.93 28.14
C CYS A 578 0.30 7.81 29.62
N ASP A 579 0.38 8.91 30.39
CA ASP A 579 -0.33 9.00 31.67
C ASP A 579 -1.83 9.15 31.37
N ALA A 580 -2.59 8.08 31.63
CA ALA A 580 -4.01 8.04 31.33
C ALA A 580 -4.83 9.04 32.18
N LYS A 581 -4.36 9.39 33.38
CA LYS A 581 -5.04 10.34 34.26
C LYS A 581 -4.86 11.77 33.77
N ASP A 582 -3.66 12.14 33.33
CA ASP A 582 -3.38 13.45 32.73
C ASP A 582 -4.02 13.61 31.34
N TYR A 583 -4.15 12.52 30.59
CA TYR A 583 -4.91 12.48 29.32
C TYR A 583 -6.42 12.67 29.56
N TYR A 584 -7.06 11.83 30.39
CA TYR A 584 -8.51 11.93 30.65
C TYR A 584 -8.91 13.15 31.50
N ALA A 585 -7.97 13.83 32.15
CA ALA A 585 -8.19 15.15 32.74
C ALA A 585 -8.18 16.28 31.69
N GLY A 586 -7.82 16.00 30.43
CA GLY A 586 -7.72 16.97 29.35
C GLY A 586 -6.59 18.00 29.57
N THR A 587 -5.58 17.63 30.36
CA THR A 587 -4.52 18.56 30.77
C THR A 587 -3.27 18.43 29.92
N TRP A 588 -2.76 17.21 29.66
CA TRP A 588 -1.48 16.96 28.98
C TRP A 588 -0.35 17.86 29.52
N LEU A 589 -0.09 17.72 30.82
CA LEU A 589 0.91 18.45 31.60
C LEU A 589 2.11 17.55 32.02
N THR A 590 2.06 16.26 31.75
CA THR A 590 3.13 15.29 32.06
C THR A 590 4.13 15.08 30.92
N ASN A 591 3.83 15.59 29.72
CA ASN A 591 4.45 15.10 28.49
C ASN A 591 5.83 15.68 28.13
N LEU A 592 6.23 16.87 28.63
CA LEU A 592 7.47 17.55 28.17
C LEU A 592 8.68 17.44 29.12
N TYR A 593 8.62 16.58 30.14
CA TYR A 593 9.67 16.51 31.17
C TYR A 593 11.05 16.10 30.62
N ASP A 594 11.10 15.19 29.64
CA ASP A 594 12.37 14.71 29.07
C ASP A 594 12.83 15.52 27.85
N THR A 595 11.97 16.34 27.24
CA THR A 595 12.20 16.99 25.94
C THR A 595 13.47 17.84 25.91
N ASN A 596 13.71 18.68 26.92
CA ASN A 596 14.94 19.46 27.02
C ASN A 596 16.18 18.57 27.23
N SER A 597 16.05 17.48 27.99
CA SER A 597 17.14 16.53 28.26
C SER A 597 17.62 15.81 26.99
N ILE A 598 16.73 15.61 26.01
CA ILE A 598 17.07 15.07 24.68
C ILE A 598 17.82 16.12 23.84
N LEU A 599 17.42 17.40 23.90
CA LEU A 599 18.14 18.48 23.21
C LEU A 599 19.54 18.71 23.81
N ASP A 600 19.66 18.60 25.13
CA ASP A 600 20.95 18.52 25.84
C ASP A 600 21.80 17.34 25.36
N SER A 601 21.18 16.17 25.18
CA SER A 601 21.81 14.94 24.67
C SER A 601 22.33 15.13 23.24
N PHE A 602 21.56 15.80 22.37
CA PHE A 602 21.97 16.16 21.01
C PHE A 602 23.28 16.95 21.00
N PHE A 603 23.41 18.04 21.77
CA PHE A 603 24.64 18.84 21.77
C PHE A 603 25.84 18.09 22.35
N LYS A 604 25.62 17.29 23.41
CA LYS A 604 26.67 16.48 24.05
C LYS A 604 27.19 15.40 23.11
N GLN A 605 26.31 14.67 22.43
CA GLN A 605 26.68 13.63 21.46
C GLN A 605 27.23 14.22 20.15
N CYS A 606 26.73 15.37 19.69
CA CYS A 606 27.26 16.10 18.54
C CYS A 606 28.73 16.50 18.75
N TYR A 607 29.06 17.02 19.95
CA TYR A 607 30.44 17.35 20.31
C TYR A 607 31.32 16.10 20.36
N ALA A 608 30.85 15.02 21.01
CA ALA A 608 31.60 13.76 21.13
C ALA A 608 31.84 13.07 19.76
N ALA A 609 30.90 13.19 18.82
CA ALA A 609 31.02 12.60 17.48
C ALA A 609 32.02 13.34 16.56
N GLY A 610 32.33 14.60 16.87
CA GLY A 610 33.31 15.41 16.13
C GLY A 610 32.80 15.98 14.80
N PRO A 611 33.60 16.85 14.15
CA PRO A 611 33.20 17.60 12.95
C PRO A 611 32.92 16.72 11.72
N ASN A 612 33.47 15.51 11.68
CA ASN A 612 33.26 14.56 10.58
C ASN A 612 31.90 13.84 10.65
N ARG A 613 31.18 13.92 11.79
CA ARG A 613 29.90 13.23 12.02
C ARG A 613 28.77 14.18 12.41
N CYS A 614 29.06 15.28 13.11
CA CYS A 614 28.09 16.34 13.40
C CYS A 614 28.47 17.65 12.71
N HIS A 615 27.63 18.11 11.77
CA HIS A 615 27.83 19.39 11.07
C HIS A 615 27.73 20.62 12.00
N LEU A 616 26.99 20.51 13.11
CA LEU A 616 26.86 21.54 14.13
C LEU A 616 27.98 21.49 15.19
N PHE A 617 29.03 20.69 14.99
CA PHE A 617 30.15 20.56 15.93
C PHE A 617 30.81 21.92 16.21
N SER A 618 31.13 22.16 17.49
CA SER A 618 31.91 23.33 17.89
C SER A 618 33.14 22.93 18.70
N SER A 619 34.30 23.48 18.36
CA SER A 619 35.53 23.34 19.15
C SER A 619 35.46 24.01 20.53
N LYS A 620 34.36 24.70 20.84
CA LYS A 620 34.09 25.37 22.13
C LYS A 620 33.23 24.53 23.09
N GLY A 621 33.07 23.23 22.82
CA GLY A 621 32.18 22.35 23.59
C GLY A 621 30.73 22.36 23.10
N PRO A 622 29.84 21.54 23.71
CA PRO A 622 28.40 21.53 23.43
C PRO A 622 27.76 22.91 23.49
N GLU A 623 28.25 23.79 24.37
CA GLU A 623 27.80 25.18 24.56
C GLU A 623 28.03 26.04 23.31
N GLY A 624 29.06 25.73 22.53
CA GLY A 624 29.32 26.37 21.24
C GLY A 624 28.30 25.99 20.16
N SER A 625 27.85 24.73 20.16
CA SER A 625 26.81 24.22 19.27
C SER A 625 25.42 24.74 19.68
N LEU A 626 25.11 24.75 20.98
CA LEU A 626 23.91 25.38 21.53
C LEU A 626 23.84 26.87 21.18
N LYS A 627 24.94 27.62 21.34
CA LYS A 627 24.97 29.03 20.98
C LYS A 627 24.69 29.27 19.49
N MET A 628 25.18 28.43 18.59
CA MET A 628 24.87 28.52 17.16
C MET A 628 23.38 28.24 16.89
N PHE A 629 22.83 27.21 17.53
CA PHE A 629 21.41 26.84 17.45
C PHE A 629 20.50 27.99 17.92
N ASP A 630 20.79 28.57 19.09
CA ASP A 630 20.07 29.73 19.64
C ASP A 630 20.17 30.96 18.73
N GLN A 631 21.34 31.20 18.11
CA GLN A 631 21.53 32.30 17.16
C GLN A 631 20.71 32.12 15.87
N VAL A 632 20.60 30.91 15.33
CA VAL A 632 19.74 30.61 14.17
C VAL A 632 18.28 30.88 14.52
N LEU A 633 17.80 30.35 15.65
CA LEU A 633 16.42 30.56 16.09
C LEU A 633 16.15 32.04 16.38
N ALA A 634 17.02 32.75 17.08
CA ALA A 634 16.86 34.18 17.36
C ALA A 634 16.87 35.05 16.09
N SER A 635 17.61 34.65 15.05
CA SER A 635 17.61 35.32 13.75
C SER A 635 16.28 35.11 13.00
N LEU A 636 15.87 33.85 12.84
CA LEU A 636 14.64 33.48 12.11
C LEU A 636 13.35 33.95 12.81
N TYR A 637 13.42 34.21 14.11
CA TYR A 637 12.37 34.87 14.89
C TYR A 637 12.18 36.34 14.50
N GLN A 638 13.26 37.04 14.15
CA GLN A 638 13.23 38.46 13.78
C GLN A 638 12.98 38.67 12.29
N VAL A 639 13.62 37.86 11.44
CA VAL A 639 13.54 37.95 9.97
C VAL A 639 13.55 36.55 9.38
N PRO A 640 12.46 36.10 8.71
CA PRO A 640 12.46 34.86 7.94
C PRO A 640 13.51 34.89 6.82
N LEU A 641 14.21 33.77 6.63
CA LEU A 641 15.23 33.63 5.59
C LEU A 641 14.57 33.32 4.24
N SER A 642 14.74 34.22 3.27
CA SER A 642 14.26 33.99 1.89
C SER A 642 15.18 33.04 1.13
N VAL A 643 14.60 32.06 0.44
CA VAL A 643 15.32 31.07 -0.39
C VAL A 643 14.88 31.24 -1.85
N PRO A 644 15.82 31.43 -2.79
CA PRO A 644 15.50 31.54 -4.21
C PRO A 644 15.01 30.19 -4.78
N ALA A 645 14.16 30.27 -5.79
CA ALA A 645 13.64 29.12 -6.52
C ALA A 645 14.76 28.30 -7.21
N SER A 646 14.51 27.01 -7.42
CA SER A 646 15.43 26.06 -8.06
C SER A 646 14.70 25.14 -9.05
N GLU A 647 15.41 24.19 -9.67
CA GLU A 647 14.76 23.10 -10.43
C GLU A 647 13.90 22.15 -9.55
N GLN A 648 14.03 22.22 -8.22
CA GLN A 648 13.38 21.30 -7.27
C GLN A 648 12.22 21.94 -6.49
N TYR A 649 12.24 23.26 -6.29
CA TYR A 649 11.28 23.96 -5.43
C TYR A 649 11.10 25.43 -5.83
N GLY A 650 9.92 26.00 -5.55
CA GLY A 650 9.60 27.42 -5.83
C GLY A 650 10.34 28.42 -4.94
N PRO A 651 10.09 29.74 -5.05
CA PRO A 651 10.60 30.69 -4.07
C PRO A 651 9.93 30.43 -2.71
N ASP A 652 10.72 30.35 -1.63
CA ASP A 652 10.23 29.98 -0.29
C ASP A 652 10.80 30.90 0.81
N LEU A 653 10.14 30.91 1.97
CA LEU A 653 10.59 31.57 3.19
C LEU A 653 10.78 30.52 4.29
N ILE A 654 11.97 30.48 4.89
CA ILE A 654 12.22 29.71 6.11
C ILE A 654 11.93 30.59 7.32
N THR A 655 10.95 30.18 8.12
CA THR A 655 10.56 30.80 9.38
C THR A 655 11.20 30.08 10.57
N TRP A 656 11.16 30.70 11.76
CA TRP A 656 11.44 30.00 13.02
C TRP A 656 10.57 28.73 13.17
N SER A 657 9.31 28.86 12.76
CA SER A 657 8.23 27.86 12.80
C SER A 657 8.56 26.61 11.98
N ASP A 658 9.09 26.80 10.76
CA ASP A 658 9.55 25.70 9.91
C ASP A 658 10.64 24.89 10.60
N VAL A 659 11.61 25.58 11.21
CA VAL A 659 12.74 24.94 11.90
C VAL A 659 12.28 24.18 13.14
N VAL A 660 11.38 24.74 13.94
CA VAL A 660 10.86 24.03 15.12
C VAL A 660 10.07 22.79 14.69
N ASN A 661 9.10 22.93 13.78
CA ASN A 661 8.12 21.87 13.54
C ASN A 661 8.60 20.79 12.54
N TYR A 662 9.35 21.16 11.50
CA TYR A 662 9.86 20.20 10.49
C TYR A 662 11.26 19.66 10.83
N VAL A 663 12.08 20.40 11.59
CA VAL A 663 13.45 19.96 11.94
C VAL A 663 13.51 19.47 13.38
N ILE A 664 13.22 20.32 14.37
CA ILE A 664 13.54 20.02 15.78
C ILE A 664 12.55 19.03 16.40
N VAL A 665 11.24 19.21 16.21
CA VAL A 665 10.20 18.28 16.70
C VAL A 665 10.43 16.87 16.13
N GLN A 666 10.59 16.76 14.81
CA GLN A 666 10.83 15.47 14.15
C GLN A 666 12.16 14.84 14.61
N ALA A 667 13.22 15.64 14.73
CA ALA A 667 14.52 15.15 15.18
C ALA A 667 14.51 14.62 16.61
N LEU A 668 13.79 15.28 17.54
CA LEU A 668 13.63 14.76 18.91
C LEU A 668 12.75 13.51 18.97
N TYR A 669 11.77 13.38 18.07
CA TYR A 669 10.88 12.21 17.98
C TYR A 669 11.60 10.96 17.45
N GLN A 670 12.51 11.12 16.48
CA GLN A 670 13.30 10.04 15.85
C GLN A 670 14.82 10.35 15.81
N PRO A 671 15.52 10.45 16.97
CA PRO A 671 16.91 10.93 17.04
C PRO A 671 17.91 10.13 16.20
N GLN A 672 17.81 8.80 16.24
CA GLN A 672 18.76 7.90 15.58
C GLN A 672 18.83 8.10 14.06
N SER A 673 17.74 8.57 13.45
CA SER A 673 17.62 8.79 12.00
C SER A 673 17.70 10.26 11.58
N LEU A 674 17.43 11.22 12.47
CA LEU A 674 17.27 12.64 12.11
C LEU A 674 18.25 13.61 12.78
N PHE A 675 18.98 13.24 13.84
CA PHE A 675 19.94 14.14 14.48
C PHE A 675 21.05 14.64 13.53
N THR A 676 21.59 13.77 12.67
CA THR A 676 22.58 14.19 11.65
C THR A 676 21.99 15.17 10.63
N LYS A 677 20.69 15.03 10.30
CA LYS A 677 19.98 15.95 9.40
C LYS A 677 19.71 17.31 10.07
N MET A 678 19.24 17.30 11.33
CA MET A 678 19.09 18.52 12.13
C MET A 678 20.41 19.27 12.28
N ALA A 679 21.51 18.57 12.57
CA ALA A 679 22.83 19.18 12.67
C ALA A 679 23.27 19.86 11.36
N ARG A 680 22.99 19.27 10.19
CA ARG A 680 23.30 19.88 8.89
C ARG A 680 22.41 21.09 8.59
N ILE A 681 21.09 20.97 8.76
CA ILE A 681 20.15 22.07 8.49
C ILE A 681 20.42 23.26 9.41
N MET A 682 20.62 23.04 10.71
CA MET A 682 20.97 24.12 11.64
C MET A 682 22.33 24.77 11.32
N TYR A 683 23.29 24.00 10.80
CA TYR A 683 24.55 24.56 10.31
C TYR A 683 24.36 25.39 9.03
N GLU A 684 23.63 24.89 8.01
CA GLU A 684 23.34 25.63 6.78
C GLU A 684 22.60 26.95 7.05
N LEU A 685 21.59 26.92 7.93
CA LEU A 685 20.85 28.11 8.33
C LEU A 685 21.73 29.12 9.07
N SER A 686 22.74 28.68 9.83
CA SER A 686 23.73 29.59 10.46
C SER A 686 24.59 30.34 9.44
N GLN A 687 24.70 29.83 8.21
CA GLN A 687 25.39 30.45 7.09
C GLN A 687 24.43 31.24 6.16
N GLY A 688 23.15 31.36 6.53
CA GLY A 688 22.12 31.99 5.70
C GLY A 688 21.66 31.14 4.51
N ASN A 689 21.88 29.82 4.54
CA ASN A 689 21.41 28.89 3.51
C ASN A 689 20.18 28.10 4.01
N GLY A 690 19.06 28.21 3.30
CA GLY A 690 17.82 27.48 3.59
C GLY A 690 17.48 26.36 2.60
N THR A 691 18.37 26.04 1.65
CA THR A 691 18.06 25.16 0.50
C THR A 691 17.60 23.75 0.90
N GLU A 692 18.23 23.06 1.87
CA GLU A 692 17.73 21.73 2.27
C GLU A 692 16.32 21.80 2.87
N LEU A 693 16.02 22.82 3.66
CA LEU A 693 14.71 22.93 4.32
C LEU A 693 13.60 23.34 3.34
N ALA A 694 13.89 24.24 2.38
CA ALA A 694 12.96 24.57 1.30
C ALA A 694 12.69 23.36 0.39
N ALA A 695 13.73 22.58 0.08
CA ALA A 695 13.58 21.31 -0.64
C ALA A 695 12.76 20.28 0.16
N MET A 696 12.90 20.21 1.48
CA MET A 696 12.08 19.34 2.33
C MET A 696 10.60 19.77 2.30
N LYS A 697 10.30 21.03 2.64
CA LYS A 697 8.93 21.57 2.60
C LYS A 697 8.24 21.33 1.25
N GLN A 698 8.97 21.47 0.14
CA GLN A 698 8.42 21.19 -1.19
C GLN A 698 8.13 19.71 -1.47
N ASN A 699 8.91 18.77 -0.92
CA ASN A 699 8.62 17.34 -1.04
C ASN A 699 7.41 16.93 -0.18
N ASP A 700 7.17 17.63 0.93
CA ASP A 700 6.02 17.42 1.81
C ASP A 700 4.70 17.95 1.20
N HIS A 701 4.77 18.82 0.17
CA HIS A 701 3.63 19.27 -0.63
C HIS A 701 3.25 18.23 -1.71
N THR A 702 2.47 17.21 -1.34
CA THR A 702 1.95 16.23 -2.32
C THR A 702 0.98 16.88 -3.32
N LEU A 703 1.03 16.47 -4.59
CA LEU A 703 0.05 16.90 -5.60
C LEU A 703 -1.21 16.03 -5.53
N PHE A 704 -2.27 16.51 -4.88
CA PHE A 704 -3.58 15.85 -4.92
C PHE A 704 -4.25 16.02 -6.29
N CYS A 705 -4.47 14.91 -6.99
CA CYS A 705 -5.30 14.86 -8.19
C CYS A 705 -6.69 14.35 -7.82
N LYS A 706 -7.72 15.21 -7.94
CA LYS A 706 -9.12 14.81 -7.74
C LYS A 706 -9.49 13.64 -8.66
N SER A 707 -9.98 12.55 -8.09
CA SER A 707 -10.70 11.51 -8.83
C SER A 707 -12.00 12.11 -9.41
N PRO A 708 -12.46 11.71 -10.61
CA PRO A 708 -13.78 12.10 -11.12
C PRO A 708 -14.93 11.78 -10.15
N MET A 709 -14.80 10.72 -9.34
CA MET A 709 -15.80 10.35 -8.32
C MET A 709 -15.96 11.43 -7.22
N CYS A 710 -14.94 12.27 -7.01
CA CYS A 710 -14.99 13.42 -6.10
C CYS A 710 -15.70 14.65 -6.69
N GLU A 711 -16.08 14.63 -7.97
CA GLU A 711 -16.96 15.64 -8.55
C GLU A 711 -18.44 15.35 -8.20
N ASP A 712 -18.82 14.07 -8.13
CA ASP A 712 -20.16 13.61 -7.75
C ASP A 712 -20.40 13.64 -6.22
N ASN A 713 -19.44 13.15 -5.43
CA ASN A 713 -19.50 13.22 -3.96
C ASN A 713 -18.14 13.65 -3.39
N PRO A 714 -17.94 14.93 -3.05
CA PRO A 714 -16.64 15.43 -2.60
C PRO A 714 -16.24 14.98 -1.19
N TYR A 715 -17.01 14.12 -0.51
CA TYR A 715 -16.68 13.51 0.80
C TYR A 715 -16.59 11.96 0.74
N SER A 716 -16.52 11.35 -0.45
CA SER A 716 -16.45 9.88 -0.59
C SER A 716 -15.12 9.29 -0.11
N GLU A 717 -15.04 7.97 0.07
CA GLU A 717 -13.78 7.30 0.45
C GLU A 717 -12.67 7.47 -0.62
N ASP A 718 -13.05 7.84 -1.85
CA ASP A 718 -12.18 8.06 -3.02
C ASP A 718 -11.49 9.43 -3.00
N CYS A 719 -11.86 10.32 -2.07
CA CYS A 719 -11.36 11.69 -1.96
C CYS A 719 -10.26 11.87 -0.91
N TYR A 720 -9.82 10.76 -0.32
CA TYR A 720 -8.72 10.66 0.65
C TYR A 720 -7.55 9.87 0.04
N ASP A 721 -6.32 10.43 -0.01
CA ASP A 721 -5.13 9.66 -0.39
C ASP A 721 -4.72 8.76 0.79
N PRO A 722 -4.57 7.43 0.61
CA PRO A 722 -4.12 6.54 1.67
C PRO A 722 -2.76 6.90 2.32
N LYS A 723 -1.95 7.76 1.69
CA LYS A 723 -0.71 8.32 2.26
C LYS A 723 -1.00 9.42 3.29
N GLU A 724 -1.88 10.35 2.94
CA GLU A 724 -2.31 11.47 3.81
C GLU A 724 -3.23 11.00 4.95
N ALA A 725 -3.83 9.82 4.81
CA ALA A 725 -4.62 9.18 5.85
C ALA A 725 -3.84 8.86 7.14
N ALA A 726 -2.50 8.88 7.15
CA ALA A 726 -1.69 8.44 8.29
C ALA A 726 -2.12 9.08 9.63
N PHE A 727 -2.29 10.41 9.67
CA PHE A 727 -2.83 11.16 10.82
C PHE A 727 -3.55 12.43 10.35
N ARG A 728 -4.85 12.58 10.66
CA ARG A 728 -5.66 13.74 10.24
C ARG A 728 -6.02 14.64 11.44
N VAL A 729 -5.79 15.95 11.32
CA VAL A 729 -5.94 16.92 12.43
C VAL A 729 -7.35 16.92 13.02
N GLU A 730 -8.36 16.96 12.15
CA GLU A 730 -9.78 16.97 12.53
C GLU A 730 -10.21 15.69 13.27
N LEU A 731 -9.54 14.57 12.98
CA LEU A 731 -9.80 13.25 13.54
C LEU A 731 -9.09 13.10 14.89
N SER A 732 -7.82 13.51 14.97
CA SER A 732 -7.07 13.59 16.23
C SER A 732 -7.82 14.48 17.23
N ALA A 733 -8.24 15.68 16.81
CA ALA A 733 -9.10 16.56 17.58
C ALA A 733 -10.42 15.88 17.99
N ALA A 734 -11.14 15.22 17.07
CA ALA A 734 -12.40 14.56 17.41
C ALA A 734 -12.23 13.51 18.54
N ILE A 735 -11.13 12.75 18.55
CA ILE A 735 -10.84 11.74 19.58
C ILE A 735 -10.41 12.40 20.90
N LEU A 736 -9.40 13.28 20.86
CA LEU A 736 -8.90 14.02 22.03
C LEU A 736 -10.05 14.72 22.78
N CYS A 737 -10.99 15.30 22.04
CA CYS A 737 -12.10 16.09 22.56
C CYS A 737 -13.37 15.26 22.86
N ALA A 738 -13.39 13.98 22.47
CA ALA A 738 -14.38 13.00 22.92
C ALA A 738 -13.95 12.32 24.24
N ASP A 739 -12.64 12.20 24.48
CA ASP A 739 -12.10 11.65 25.74
C ASP A 739 -11.94 12.71 26.85
N ALA A 740 -11.68 13.98 26.51
CA ALA A 740 -11.40 15.03 27.49
C ALA A 740 -12.65 15.52 28.28
N PRO A 741 -12.47 16.06 29.51
CA PRO A 741 -13.58 16.48 30.38
C PRO A 741 -14.45 17.58 29.78
N ALA A 742 -15.73 17.55 30.14
CA ALA A 742 -16.74 18.35 29.48
C ALA A 742 -16.47 19.87 29.49
N SER A 743 -15.78 20.35 30.52
CA SER A 743 -15.39 21.75 30.79
C SER A 743 -14.27 22.31 29.89
N LEU A 744 -13.51 21.45 29.19
CA LEU A 744 -12.44 21.91 28.29
C LEU A 744 -12.99 22.77 27.13
N GLN A 745 -14.27 22.54 26.79
CA GLN A 745 -14.99 23.30 25.77
C GLN A 745 -15.20 24.78 26.15
N ASP A 746 -15.26 25.10 27.45
CA ASP A 746 -15.55 26.44 27.98
C ASP A 746 -14.29 27.25 28.33
N TRP A 747 -13.10 26.64 28.22
CA TRP A 747 -11.81 27.33 28.42
C TRP A 747 -11.70 28.57 27.51
N ARG A 748 -11.01 29.60 28.00
CA ARG A 748 -10.76 30.87 27.32
C ARG A 748 -9.25 31.03 27.13
N ALA A 749 -8.83 32.20 26.64
CA ALA A 749 -7.42 32.51 26.42
C ALA A 749 -6.55 32.40 27.71
N ILE A 750 -7.15 32.61 28.88
CA ILE A 750 -6.42 32.65 30.16
C ILE A 750 -6.07 31.24 30.68
N GLU A 751 -6.96 30.26 30.49
CA GLU A 751 -6.73 28.85 30.84
C GLU A 751 -5.65 28.22 29.95
N HIS A 752 -5.70 28.45 28.63
CA HIS A 752 -4.61 28.01 27.73
C HIS A 752 -3.28 28.70 28.07
N TYR A 753 -3.29 30.00 28.44
CA TYR A 753 -2.10 30.70 28.91
C TYR A 753 -1.54 30.09 30.21
N HIS A 754 -2.40 29.68 31.15
CA HIS A 754 -1.97 28.98 32.35
C HIS A 754 -1.36 27.61 32.04
N LYS A 755 -1.92 26.83 31.11
CA LYS A 755 -1.28 25.60 30.60
C LYS A 755 0.10 25.88 30.01
N TRP A 756 0.21 26.87 29.12
CA TRP A 756 1.49 27.27 28.51
C TRP A 756 2.52 27.71 29.57
N GLN A 757 2.11 28.45 30.60
CA GLN A 757 2.98 28.84 31.72
C GLN A 757 3.50 27.67 32.56
N ILE A 758 2.80 26.54 32.59
CA ILE A 758 3.26 25.30 33.24
C ILE A 758 4.22 24.56 32.30
N LEU A 759 3.79 24.26 31.07
CA LEU A 759 4.59 23.54 30.08
C LEU A 759 5.93 24.22 29.75
N ARG A 760 5.96 25.56 29.72
CA ARG A 760 7.17 26.34 29.45
C ARG A 760 8.29 26.14 30.49
N LYS A 761 7.96 25.64 31.68
CA LYS A 761 8.93 25.26 32.71
C LYS A 761 9.56 23.88 32.45
N GLN A 762 8.93 23.05 31.62
CA GLN A 762 9.45 21.75 31.16
C GLN A 762 10.24 21.94 29.86
N SER A 763 9.62 22.55 28.84
CA SER A 763 10.32 22.98 27.62
C SER A 763 9.74 24.26 27.04
N ASN A 764 10.55 25.33 26.96
CA ASN A 764 10.14 26.59 26.35
C ASN A 764 9.89 26.48 24.84
N LEU A 765 10.54 25.53 24.18
CA LEU A 765 10.46 25.33 22.73
C LEU A 765 9.20 24.54 22.32
N PHE A 766 8.83 23.50 23.09
CA PHE A 766 7.69 22.63 22.78
C PHE A 766 6.38 23.05 23.50
N ALA A 767 6.45 23.91 24.52
CA ALA A 767 5.25 24.39 25.22
C ALA A 767 4.17 25.03 24.32
N PRO A 768 4.49 25.79 23.25
CA PRO A 768 3.45 26.27 22.32
C PRO A 768 2.68 25.12 21.68
N TYR A 769 3.40 24.14 21.10
CA TYR A 769 2.85 22.98 20.40
C TYR A 769 1.89 22.17 21.29
N TRP A 770 2.33 21.75 22.48
CA TRP A 770 1.44 21.03 23.42
C TRP A 770 0.31 21.87 24.04
N THR A 771 0.32 23.19 23.89
CA THR A 771 -0.85 24.00 24.29
C THR A 771 -1.93 23.94 23.21
N GLU A 772 -1.58 23.72 21.93
CA GLU A 772 -2.49 23.63 20.79
C GLU A 772 -3.52 22.50 20.94
N ILE A 773 -3.09 21.30 21.41
CA ILE A 773 -3.93 20.15 21.81
C ILE A 773 -5.26 20.58 22.48
N THR A 774 -5.19 21.46 23.49
CA THR A 774 -6.37 21.89 24.26
C THR A 774 -7.27 22.88 23.53
N MET A 775 -6.73 23.60 22.54
CA MET A 775 -7.45 24.63 21.80
C MET A 775 -8.44 24.03 20.80
N TYR A 776 -8.15 22.85 20.24
CA TYR A 776 -9.08 22.10 19.39
C TYR A 776 -10.40 21.79 20.11
N CYS A 777 -10.31 21.31 21.34
CA CYS A 777 -11.47 20.95 22.16
C CYS A 777 -12.25 22.16 22.63
N SER A 778 -11.62 23.33 22.67
CA SER A 778 -12.20 24.51 23.28
C SER A 778 -13.27 25.13 22.37
N GLY A 779 -14.53 24.79 22.62
CA GLY A 779 -15.72 25.10 21.82
C GLY A 779 -16.14 24.00 20.85
N TRP A 780 -15.53 22.82 20.92
CA TRP A 780 -15.88 21.64 20.11
C TRP A 780 -17.23 21.05 20.55
N LYS A 781 -18.35 21.45 19.94
CA LYS A 781 -19.69 21.20 20.51
C LYS A 781 -20.18 19.73 20.48
N ILE A 782 -19.42 18.82 19.89
CA ILE A 782 -19.76 17.39 19.92
C ILE A 782 -19.43 16.83 21.32
N ARG A 783 -20.23 15.86 21.75
CA ARG A 783 -20.05 15.11 23.01
C ARG A 783 -19.98 13.62 22.69
N PRO A 784 -19.18 12.83 23.43
CA PRO A 784 -19.18 11.38 23.29
C PRO A 784 -20.55 10.81 23.71
N VAL A 785 -20.96 9.69 23.12
CA VAL A 785 -22.11 8.93 23.62
C VAL A 785 -21.80 8.27 24.98
N TRP A 786 -20.58 7.76 25.13
CA TRP A 786 -20.05 7.25 26.39
C TRP A 786 -19.36 8.38 27.15
N ASN A 787 -20.02 8.96 28.14
CA ASN A 787 -19.38 9.93 29.03
C ASN A 787 -18.43 9.20 30.00
N PHE A 788 -17.13 9.32 29.76
CA PHE A 788 -16.06 8.65 30.50
C PHE A 788 -15.08 9.68 31.10
N THR A 789 -15.64 10.69 31.79
CA THR A 789 -14.87 11.80 32.39
C THR A 789 -14.13 11.35 33.66
N ASN A 790 -12.82 11.62 33.75
CA ASN A 790 -11.96 11.34 34.92
C ASN A 790 -12.10 9.92 35.52
N PRO A 791 -11.98 8.85 34.70
CA PRO A 791 -11.97 7.46 35.16
C PRO A 791 -10.72 7.18 36.01
N ASP A 792 -10.80 6.27 36.97
CA ASP A 792 -9.59 5.71 37.58
C ASP A 792 -9.07 4.54 36.72
N ILE A 793 -8.15 4.85 35.80
CA ILE A 793 -7.51 3.84 34.94
C ILE A 793 -6.49 3.05 35.78
N SER A 794 -6.96 1.97 36.36
CA SER A 794 -6.20 1.02 37.18
C SER A 794 -6.79 -0.39 37.09
N SER A 795 -6.02 -1.40 37.50
CA SER A 795 -6.53 -2.74 37.84
C SER A 795 -5.46 -3.56 38.57
N ASN A 796 -5.82 -4.17 39.70
CA ASN A 796 -4.93 -5.03 40.48
C ASN A 796 -5.10 -6.54 40.17
N GLU A 797 -6.03 -6.88 39.29
CA GLU A 797 -6.49 -8.27 39.03
C GLU A 797 -6.51 -8.59 37.53
N THR A 798 -5.53 -8.07 36.78
CA THR A 798 -5.40 -8.38 35.34
C THR A 798 -5.07 -9.86 35.13
N ALA A 799 -5.75 -10.51 34.17
CA ALA A 799 -5.66 -11.97 34.00
C ALA A 799 -4.28 -12.47 33.54
N ASN A 800 -3.44 -11.60 33.00
CA ASN A 800 -2.02 -11.83 32.72
C ASN A 800 -1.25 -10.52 32.94
N PRO A 801 0.05 -10.55 33.30
CA PRO A 801 0.81 -9.34 33.58
C PRO A 801 0.98 -8.43 32.36
N ILE A 802 0.95 -7.11 32.56
CA ILE A 802 1.20 -6.10 31.51
C ILE A 802 2.71 -5.77 31.45
N LEU A 803 3.27 -5.71 30.25
CA LEU A 803 4.64 -5.25 30.01
C LEU A 803 4.63 -3.79 29.53
N PHE A 804 5.11 -2.88 30.36
CA PHE A 804 5.35 -1.48 29.98
C PHE A 804 6.75 -1.35 29.37
N VAL A 805 6.88 -0.56 28.30
CA VAL A 805 8.15 -0.29 27.60
C VAL A 805 8.32 1.22 27.45
N SER A 806 9.51 1.73 27.72
CA SER A 806 9.80 3.17 27.63
C SER A 806 11.29 3.46 27.41
N ASN A 807 11.60 4.51 26.67
CA ASN A 807 12.96 5.03 26.58
C ASN A 807 13.35 5.76 27.87
N THR A 808 14.65 5.88 28.14
CA THR A 808 15.17 6.70 29.25
C THR A 808 14.80 8.17 29.16
N ARG A 809 14.56 8.67 27.93
CA ARG A 809 14.09 10.02 27.64
C ARG A 809 13.19 9.99 26.40
N ASP A 810 11.90 10.28 26.57
CA ASP A 810 10.90 10.30 25.50
C ASP A 810 10.26 11.71 25.42
N PRO A 811 10.25 12.38 24.25
CA PRO A 811 9.80 13.77 24.14
C PRO A 811 8.29 13.97 24.24
N VAL A 812 7.50 12.89 24.28
CA VAL A 812 6.02 12.89 24.27
C VAL A 812 5.43 12.07 25.42
N THR A 813 6.04 10.94 25.76
CA THR A 813 5.61 10.02 26.82
C THR A 813 6.78 9.63 27.74
N PRO A 814 7.29 10.60 28.53
CA PRO A 814 8.51 10.46 29.33
C PRO A 814 8.45 9.30 30.34
N LEU A 815 9.60 8.78 30.75
CA LEU A 815 9.72 7.57 31.58
C LEU A 815 8.93 7.62 32.90
N MET A 816 8.65 8.83 33.40
CA MET A 816 7.77 9.06 34.55
C MET A 816 6.36 8.47 34.33
N ASN A 817 5.80 8.63 33.13
CA ASN A 817 4.44 8.19 32.79
C ASN A 817 4.34 6.67 32.77
N ALA A 818 5.36 5.99 32.23
CA ALA A 818 5.45 4.53 32.25
C ALA A 818 5.47 3.99 33.69
N ARG A 819 6.23 4.63 34.60
CA ARG A 819 6.24 4.28 36.04
C ARG A 819 4.91 4.57 36.73
N THR A 820 4.26 5.70 36.41
CA THR A 820 2.93 6.05 36.95
C THR A 820 1.87 5.03 36.55
N MET A 821 1.86 4.59 35.29
CA MET A 821 0.90 3.60 34.82
C MET A 821 1.25 2.17 35.28
N GLN A 822 2.52 1.80 35.35
CA GLN A 822 2.95 0.54 35.99
C GLN A 822 2.43 0.45 37.42
N GLY A 823 2.61 1.51 38.23
CA GLY A 823 2.09 1.58 39.60
C GLY A 823 0.56 1.58 39.74
N ARG A 824 -0.18 1.53 38.62
CA ARG A 824 -1.65 1.42 38.56
C ARG A 824 -2.15 0.07 38.06
N PHE A 825 -1.27 -0.82 37.60
CA PHE A 825 -1.63 -2.12 37.06
C PHE A 825 -0.85 -3.26 37.70
N ALA A 826 -1.57 -4.27 38.20
CA ALA A 826 -0.98 -5.48 38.76
C ALA A 826 -1.64 -6.75 38.17
N PRO A 827 -0.87 -7.83 37.96
CA PRO A 827 0.59 -7.84 37.87
C PRO A 827 1.12 -7.03 36.67
N SER A 828 2.34 -6.51 36.75
CA SER A 828 3.02 -5.80 35.65
C SER A 828 4.54 -5.75 35.84
N GLY A 829 5.27 -5.23 34.84
CA GLY A 829 6.68 -4.86 34.96
C GLY A 829 7.10 -3.87 33.88
N LEU A 830 8.25 -3.19 34.09
CA LEU A 830 8.76 -2.15 33.22
C LEU A 830 10.11 -2.54 32.58
N LEU A 831 10.15 -2.50 31.25
CA LEU A 831 11.37 -2.61 30.43
C LEU A 831 11.82 -1.21 29.98
N VAL A 832 13.08 -0.86 30.23
CA VAL A 832 13.62 0.46 29.91
C VAL A 832 14.70 0.36 28.85
N GLN A 833 14.66 1.23 27.84
CA GLN A 833 15.71 1.34 26.83
C GLN A 833 16.53 2.62 27.05
N ASN A 834 17.86 2.49 27.13
CA ASN A 834 18.80 3.60 27.30
C ASN A 834 19.00 4.41 26.00
N ALA A 835 17.92 4.99 25.49
CA ALA A 835 17.85 5.76 24.26
C ALA A 835 17.14 7.12 24.47
N ASP A 836 17.26 7.95 23.44
CA ASP A 836 16.54 9.19 23.21
C ASP A 836 15.53 8.97 22.08
N GLY A 837 14.28 9.40 22.25
CA GLY A 837 13.26 9.38 21.18
C GLY A 837 11.90 8.86 21.64
N HIS A 838 10.91 8.85 20.74
CA HIS A 838 9.55 8.40 21.07
C HIS A 838 9.32 6.92 20.79
N CYS A 839 8.82 6.18 21.80
CA CYS A 839 8.69 4.71 21.81
C CYS A 839 10.04 3.97 21.59
N SER A 840 10.11 2.69 21.93
CA SER A 840 11.33 1.89 21.76
C SER A 840 11.85 1.85 20.31
N MET A 841 10.96 1.89 19.31
CA MET A 841 11.31 1.89 17.89
C MET A 841 12.19 3.06 17.42
N SER A 842 12.25 4.17 18.16
CA SER A 842 13.09 5.34 17.80
C SER A 842 14.60 5.11 17.88
N ALA A 843 15.04 4.01 18.49
CA ALA A 843 16.40 3.49 18.42
C ALA A 843 16.37 1.95 18.32
N PRO A 844 17.04 1.31 17.34
CA PRO A 844 17.16 -0.14 17.26
C PRO A 844 17.76 -0.72 18.55
N GLY A 845 17.17 -1.80 19.07
CA GLY A 845 17.65 -2.50 20.25
C GLY A 845 17.23 -3.97 20.26
N ILE A 846 18.12 -4.88 19.85
CA ILE A 846 17.92 -6.34 19.89
C ILE A 846 17.51 -6.79 21.30
N CYS A 847 18.12 -6.19 22.34
CA CYS A 847 17.80 -6.45 23.75
C CYS A 847 16.30 -6.25 24.06
N VAL A 848 15.68 -5.17 23.56
CA VAL A 848 14.24 -4.92 23.76
C VAL A 848 13.42 -5.91 22.96
N ALA A 849 13.78 -6.12 21.69
CA ALA A 849 13.09 -7.05 20.79
C ALA A 849 13.05 -8.49 21.33
N GLU A 850 14.17 -8.99 21.89
CA GLU A 850 14.21 -10.29 22.57
C GLU A 850 13.23 -10.37 23.75
N ARG A 851 13.16 -9.33 24.60
CA ARG A 851 12.29 -9.35 25.79
C ARG A 851 10.82 -9.25 25.39
N VAL A 852 10.48 -8.47 24.38
CA VAL A 852 9.13 -8.41 23.79
C VAL A 852 8.73 -9.76 23.18
N ARG A 853 9.61 -10.40 22.38
CA ARG A 853 9.40 -11.76 21.84
C ARG A 853 9.15 -12.79 22.94
N ARG A 854 10.00 -12.79 23.97
CA ARG A 854 9.96 -13.71 25.11
C ARG A 854 8.67 -13.56 25.90
N TYR A 855 8.24 -12.33 26.15
CA TYR A 855 6.98 -12.00 26.79
C TYR A 855 5.78 -12.49 25.98
N PHE A 856 5.72 -12.24 24.66
CA PHE A 856 4.63 -12.76 23.82
C PHE A 856 4.58 -14.31 23.80
N ARG A 857 5.74 -14.98 23.73
CA ARG A 857 5.84 -16.45 23.74
C ARG A 857 5.35 -17.07 25.05
N SER A 858 5.86 -16.56 26.18
CA SER A 858 5.76 -17.24 27.48
C SER A 858 4.95 -16.48 28.54
N GLY A 859 4.97 -15.14 28.49
CA GLY A 859 4.53 -14.28 29.61
C GLY A 859 5.64 -13.96 30.62
N GLU A 860 6.87 -14.41 30.39
CA GLU A 860 8.05 -14.01 31.16
C GLU A 860 8.21 -12.49 31.10
N ILE A 861 8.10 -11.84 32.26
CA ILE A 861 8.41 -10.42 32.47
C ILE A 861 9.93 -10.32 32.71
N PRO A 862 10.65 -9.34 32.14
CA PRO A 862 12.01 -9.03 32.58
C PRO A 862 12.06 -8.60 34.06
N GLU A 863 13.27 -8.57 34.64
CA GLU A 863 13.51 -7.91 35.92
C GLU A 863 13.01 -6.46 35.87
N ASP A 864 12.41 -5.97 36.97
CA ASP A 864 11.73 -4.68 36.93
C ASP A 864 12.71 -3.51 36.78
N GLY A 865 12.46 -2.66 35.78
CA GLY A 865 13.37 -1.59 35.39
C GLY A 865 14.61 -2.05 34.61
N LEU A 866 14.63 -3.28 34.07
CA LEU A 866 15.73 -3.81 33.25
C LEU A 866 16.12 -2.80 32.15
N LEU A 867 17.38 -2.40 32.15
CA LEU A 867 17.91 -1.38 31.25
C LEU A 867 18.62 -2.00 30.04
N CYS A 868 17.90 -2.13 28.92
CA CYS A 868 18.49 -2.42 27.62
C CYS A 868 19.28 -1.21 27.09
N ARG A 869 20.26 -1.47 26.23
CA ARG A 869 20.94 -0.44 25.42
C ARG A 869 20.49 -0.56 23.95
N PRO A 870 20.45 0.54 23.19
CA PRO A 870 20.29 0.45 21.74
C PRO A 870 21.54 -0.18 21.10
N ASP A 871 21.36 -0.77 19.92
CA ASP A 871 22.39 -1.44 19.13
C ASP A 871 23.40 -0.45 18.50
N LYS A 872 23.11 0.86 18.59
CA LYS A 872 23.82 1.93 17.90
C LYS A 872 23.74 3.24 18.70
N MET A 873 24.74 4.12 18.57
CA MET A 873 24.74 5.47 19.15
C MET A 873 24.31 6.54 18.13
N LEU A 874 23.99 7.74 18.63
CA LEU A 874 23.63 8.87 17.76
C LEU A 874 24.88 9.39 17.01
N PHE A 875 24.66 9.94 15.81
CA PHE A 875 25.71 10.40 14.88
C PHE A 875 26.68 9.33 14.32
N GLU A 876 26.44 8.04 14.55
CA GLU A 876 27.22 6.98 13.89
C GLU A 876 26.72 6.73 12.46
N GLU A 877 27.64 6.54 11.51
CA GLU A 877 27.30 6.25 10.10
C GLU A 877 27.39 4.75 9.79
N GLY A 878 26.36 4.23 9.11
CA GLY A 878 26.17 2.80 8.91
C GLY A 878 25.86 2.04 10.20
N ALA A 879 25.79 0.71 10.10
CA ALA A 879 26.17 -0.19 11.17
C ALA A 879 27.40 -0.94 10.63
N ASP A 880 28.50 -1.03 11.39
CA ASP A 880 29.60 -1.90 10.96
C ASP A 880 29.11 -3.34 11.14
N LYS A 881 28.85 -4.04 10.02
CA LYS A 881 28.26 -5.40 9.98
C LYS A 881 29.15 -6.50 10.61
N LYS A 882 30.15 -6.10 11.40
CA LYS A 882 31.07 -6.93 12.17
C LYS A 882 30.67 -7.06 13.64
N GLU A 883 29.89 -6.11 14.18
CA GLU A 883 29.53 -6.11 15.61
C GLU A 883 28.16 -6.75 15.88
N VAL A 884 27.17 -6.55 15.00
CA VAL A 884 25.94 -7.34 15.02
C VAL A 884 26.27 -8.75 14.55
N ALA A 885 25.96 -9.76 15.37
CA ALA A 885 26.18 -11.15 15.00
C ALA A 885 25.42 -11.49 13.72
N GLN A 886 26.03 -12.27 12.82
CA GLN A 886 25.42 -12.66 11.53
C GLN A 886 24.09 -13.42 11.71
N GLN A 887 23.85 -13.93 12.92
CA GLN A 887 22.65 -14.61 13.39
C GLN A 887 21.45 -13.65 13.57
N ASP A 888 21.69 -12.43 14.06
CA ASP A 888 20.65 -11.43 14.37
C ASP A 888 20.34 -10.46 13.23
N ALA A 889 21.07 -10.56 12.11
CA ALA A 889 20.99 -9.61 11.00
C ALA A 889 19.56 -9.40 10.44
N GLU A 890 18.70 -10.43 10.43
CA GLU A 890 17.30 -10.31 9.99
C GLU A 890 16.44 -9.49 10.96
N LEU A 891 16.67 -9.65 12.27
CA LEU A 891 16.00 -8.91 13.33
C LEU A 891 16.50 -7.46 13.41
N HIS A 892 17.81 -7.26 13.35
CA HIS A 892 18.42 -5.94 13.33
C HIS A 892 18.04 -5.13 12.08
N ASP A 893 18.01 -5.76 10.90
CA ASP A 893 17.53 -5.09 9.68
C ASP A 893 16.01 -4.79 9.76
N ALA A 894 15.21 -5.53 10.56
CA ALA A 894 13.80 -5.20 10.83
C ALA A 894 13.65 -4.00 11.79
N LEU A 895 14.43 -3.98 12.87
CA LEU A 895 14.50 -2.85 13.80
C LEU A 895 14.97 -1.57 13.11
N LEU A 896 15.98 -1.64 12.23
CA LEU A 896 16.41 -0.53 11.39
C LEU A 896 15.32 -0.03 10.41
N ARG A 897 14.40 -0.91 9.96
CA ARG A 897 13.28 -0.51 9.11
C ARG A 897 12.17 0.18 9.91
N MET A 898 11.98 -0.19 11.18
CA MET A 898 11.06 0.48 12.10
C MET A 898 11.64 1.78 12.71
N SER A 899 12.96 1.93 12.78
CA SER A 899 13.58 3.20 13.20
C SER A 899 13.74 4.22 12.07
N ASN A 900 13.25 3.93 10.85
CA ASN A 900 13.53 4.73 9.65
C ASN A 900 12.32 5.58 9.22
N PRO A 901 12.31 6.91 9.46
CA PRO A 901 11.19 7.77 9.15
C PRO A 901 10.86 7.84 7.65
N ARG A 902 11.73 7.41 6.72
CA ARG A 902 11.35 7.39 5.29
C ARG A 902 10.26 6.39 4.92
N ARG A 903 9.95 5.42 5.79
CA ARG A 903 8.76 4.58 5.63
C ARG A 903 7.52 5.28 6.15
N TYR A 904 7.67 5.99 7.26
CA TYR A 904 6.57 6.62 7.95
C TYR A 904 6.31 8.00 7.35
N ASP A 905 5.09 8.22 6.87
CA ASP A 905 4.46 9.53 7.09
C ASP A 905 4.07 9.69 8.58
N LEU A 906 5.09 9.54 9.45
CA LEU A 906 5.19 10.21 10.76
C LEU A 906 5.65 11.65 10.50
N ARG A 907 5.00 12.29 9.53
CA ARG A 907 4.54 13.66 9.74
C ARG A 907 3.64 13.57 10.97
N LEU A 908 4.22 13.75 12.16
CA LEU A 908 3.44 14.24 13.30
C LEU A 908 2.60 15.39 12.74
N PRO A 909 1.26 15.38 12.84
CA PRO A 909 0.48 16.53 12.48
C PRO A 909 1.12 17.75 13.13
N LEU A 910 1.36 18.78 12.33
CA LEU A 910 1.99 20.04 12.75
C LEU A 910 1.02 20.87 13.65
N HIS A 911 0.02 20.17 14.19
CA HIS A 911 -1.31 20.51 14.64
C HIS A 911 -1.91 19.24 15.36
N LEU A 912 -1.29 18.80 16.45
CA LEU A 912 -1.74 17.67 17.30
C LEU A 912 -2.16 18.21 18.68
#